data_AF-A0A2Z5ZG76-F1
#
_entry.id   AF-A0A2Z5ZG76-F1
#
_cell.length_a   1.000
_cell.length_b   1.000
_cell.length_c   1.000
_cell.angle_alpha   90.00
_cell.angle_beta   90.00
_cell.angle_gamma   90.00
#
_symmetry.space_group_name_H-M   'P 1'
#
loop_
_entity.id
_entity.type
_entity.pdbx_description
1 polymer ?
#
loop_
_entity_poly.entity_id
_entity_poly.type
_entity_poly.pdbx_seq_one_letter_code
_entity_poly.pdbx_strand_id
1 'polypeptide(L)'
;MAIIYNTNYTHNPNSYLTLAVERAAKAILGADQVVVADNHTLAALAARGEHETLLCIDAQRINLPLLQRVRPAFKTLILWTFEDPFMKDFNVGNASVFDYVFTNDPSCAESYGAKGHYLPLAASLTLHERRIKPVEELDYDIFFAGTMWPNRVETLRHIITAFPQARLKLICPGNEYLPPLPSDLAELAIQRPVSHEAFIDFANASTVTLTMFRDYASHGDTSQATAPGPRFYELGLAGTAQVIEAPEAMASTYFDDVKGIALARHVGGVIAAIDSFLTNPSLRHRVAQAAQKSIKASHLYEHRLREIIEITGAEFSRRTATPPVVPARRLRVLMCTHSTKYEAAWGGVEVYQETLCSLLGRDVDFYYWLRRGNQCRLLTADGEEIERFEVPEVGWTDAMCDAPEEVAFSNAISHYNFDIVHFQHLGHHALSLLRIAKACGVGVVFSAHDFWLISSRYNLLDQSFRYDEEQAKSVVAYDIILKNAENVEYGGEQTRRAFVATMLHSVDAFLFGTEHSYTLTSEVYPILKQKNCAVLGIPSPESTLPVARKAYEPLEGRKLGVAIVGNFLRTKGADTILNLIEIAHPEHFQFHIFGAVHPEYKQVLENLKCPNVTLHGQYSMGNIESLKVADVALNLSIWPETYCISLSEAWQNGLIPIVTDVGALHDRVADGVNGFVVPLNNPSVVLARLELLRSSETLRKTMMDAISPVLWADGQVYAQKLLEIYQNVAPFKRLGFSEMQIDAGQVHLLPHASWRHQAPPRHIFDPPTTRDVAVELPEPVSDWFAIQDAEYYIDDICHLVFAEKSIADFNEAYEFHIRGWHMVPRVSASGNLYTVLLGEPDQPVIFLPCIRESRPDVMSLYPDAPRRSGFAGQAALRGKWCEGRFRIGLVNIISGRGSFALTPFQIKVEGGKIIEIMQLMPSAMRVMSDFKRVAHQDGQLRGVKQPKASRNPLEIYQEGDLEYYIDACSGLIGDPAPEVTPTGFYLKGWAFLHNLRAAGKLFVACVAENEPEIFFFGTERSVRSDVSGFFADAPLCVGFEADITFKSGFPKSMKGNYRICLVNTVKGYFGIRPLDIVVVLENNRVQSVENHDVSQGVAEHVEAMLRQSLVEKHAELAG
;
A
#
# COMPACT_ATOMS: atom_id res chain seq x y z
N MET A 1 21.19 22.82 3.86
CA MET A 1 20.48 22.13 2.81
C MET A 1 19.13 21.92 3.47
N ALA A 2 18.05 22.15 2.76
CA ALA A 2 16.71 21.89 3.27
C ALA A 2 16.52 20.38 3.19
N ILE A 3 16.30 19.71 4.33
CA ILE A 3 15.74 18.37 4.28
C ILE A 3 14.23 18.54 4.20
N ILE A 4 13.63 18.08 3.10
CA ILE A 4 12.19 17.98 2.96
C ILE A 4 11.82 16.54 3.25
N TYR A 5 11.04 16.30 4.30
CA TYR A 5 10.60 14.96 4.66
C TYR A 5 9.08 14.88 4.49
N ASN A 6 8.64 14.04 3.55
CA ASN A 6 7.22 13.70 3.48
C ASN A 6 6.94 12.67 4.57
N THR A 7 6.15 13.07 5.57
CA THR A 7 5.78 12.19 6.67
C THR A 7 4.92 11.01 6.21
N ASN A 8 4.23 11.10 5.08
CA ASN A 8 3.47 10.00 4.52
C ASN A 8 4.36 9.04 3.71
N TYR A 9 4.85 8.00 4.37
CA TYR A 9 5.76 6.99 3.81
C TYR A 9 5.05 5.85 3.04
N THR A 10 3.74 5.99 2.75
CA THR A 10 2.99 4.98 1.99
C THR A 10 2.60 5.50 0.61
N HIS A 11 2.01 4.63 -0.24
CA HIS A 11 1.59 5.05 -1.58
C HIS A 11 0.50 6.13 -1.49
N ASN A 12 0.90 7.39 -1.66
CA ASN A 12 0.03 8.55 -1.62
C ASN A 12 -0.24 9.08 -3.05
N PRO A 13 -1.50 9.16 -3.52
CA PRO A 13 -1.82 9.76 -4.81
C PRO A 13 -1.43 11.24 -4.91
N ASN A 14 -1.26 11.93 -3.78
CA ASN A 14 -0.81 13.32 -3.70
C ASN A 14 0.73 13.46 -3.58
N SER A 15 1.51 12.40 -3.85
CA SER A 15 2.98 12.46 -3.83
C SER A 15 3.59 13.52 -4.77
N TYR A 16 2.86 13.93 -5.80
CA TYR A 16 3.27 15.05 -6.68
C TYR A 16 3.40 16.39 -5.92
N LEU A 17 2.71 16.58 -4.79
CA LEU A 17 2.87 17.77 -3.95
C LEU A 17 4.28 17.85 -3.36
N THR A 18 4.88 16.69 -3.01
CA THR A 18 6.28 16.64 -2.58
C THR A 18 7.22 17.09 -3.70
N LEU A 19 6.97 16.65 -4.94
CA LEU A 19 7.72 17.09 -6.11
C LEU A 19 7.55 18.60 -6.38
N ALA A 20 6.34 19.12 -6.19
CA ALA A 20 6.05 20.55 -6.36
C ALA A 20 6.84 21.40 -5.34
N VAL A 21 6.83 21.00 -4.06
CA VAL A 21 7.57 21.65 -2.98
C VAL A 21 9.09 21.51 -3.21
N GLU A 22 9.58 20.33 -3.59
CA GLU A 22 10.98 20.10 -3.92
C GLU A 22 11.46 21.03 -5.05
N ARG A 23 10.71 21.10 -6.16
CA ARG A 23 11.07 21.95 -7.30
C ARG A 23 11.10 23.43 -6.92
N ALA A 24 10.11 23.89 -6.15
CA ALA A 24 10.08 25.26 -5.64
C ALA A 24 11.25 25.55 -4.69
N ALA A 25 11.58 24.61 -3.80
CA ALA A 25 12.73 24.73 -2.91
C ALA A 25 14.04 24.80 -3.69
N LYS A 26 14.23 23.95 -4.71
CA LYS A 26 15.41 23.98 -5.59
C LYS A 26 15.50 25.29 -6.37
N ALA A 27 14.38 25.86 -6.79
CA ALA A 27 14.35 27.14 -7.50
C ALA A 27 14.75 28.32 -6.61
N ILE A 28 14.41 28.29 -5.31
CA ILE A 28 14.73 29.38 -4.36
C ILE A 28 16.12 29.21 -3.74
N LEU A 29 16.49 27.97 -3.40
CA LEU A 29 17.67 27.69 -2.57
C LEU A 29 18.86 27.15 -3.37
N GLY A 30 18.64 26.58 -4.56
CA GLY A 30 19.65 25.86 -5.34
C GLY A 30 19.49 24.34 -5.29
N ALA A 31 19.83 23.66 -6.38
CA ALA A 31 19.57 22.21 -6.55
C ALA A 31 20.40 21.31 -5.61
N ASP A 32 21.62 21.73 -5.29
CA ASP A 32 22.56 21.09 -4.36
C ASP A 32 22.22 21.37 -2.88
N GLN A 33 21.26 22.26 -2.64
CA GLN A 33 20.84 22.72 -1.33
C GLN A 33 19.55 22.05 -0.85
N VAL A 34 18.94 21.13 -1.61
CA VAL A 34 17.67 20.49 -1.22
C VAL A 34 17.78 18.97 -1.39
N VAL A 35 17.35 18.23 -0.38
CA VAL A 35 17.17 16.77 -0.45
C VAL A 35 15.77 16.40 0.03
N VAL A 36 15.12 15.48 -0.67
CA VAL A 36 13.89 14.85 -0.20
C VAL A 36 14.27 13.57 0.54
N ALA A 37 13.87 13.48 1.80
CA ALA A 37 14.10 12.33 2.65
C ALA A 37 12.82 11.50 2.80
N ASP A 38 13.02 10.23 3.13
CA ASP A 38 12.02 9.25 3.52
C ASP A 38 12.42 8.59 4.86
N ASN A 39 11.64 7.62 5.33
CA ASN A 39 11.93 6.89 6.57
C ASN A 39 13.27 6.13 6.53
N HIS A 40 13.76 5.77 5.34
CA HIS A 40 15.03 5.08 5.19
C HIS A 40 16.23 6.04 5.27
N THR A 41 16.08 7.26 4.77
CA THR A 41 17.19 8.19 4.55
C THR A 41 17.28 9.31 5.58
N LEU A 42 16.17 9.68 6.23
CA LEU A 42 16.10 10.85 7.12
C LEU A 42 17.13 10.79 8.26
N ALA A 43 17.20 9.69 9.01
CA ALA A 43 18.13 9.58 10.13
C ALA A 43 19.60 9.58 9.68
N ALA A 44 19.90 8.94 8.54
CA ALA A 44 21.25 8.95 7.96
C ALA A 44 21.66 10.36 7.50
N LEU A 45 20.73 11.14 6.95
CA LEU A 45 20.98 12.55 6.60
C LEU A 45 21.15 13.43 7.84
N ALA A 46 20.34 13.22 8.86
CA ALA A 46 20.46 13.89 10.16
C ALA A 46 21.82 13.60 10.81
N ALA A 47 22.27 12.34 10.78
CA ALA A 47 23.56 11.91 11.30
C ALA A 47 24.76 12.61 10.65
N ARG A 48 24.67 13.04 9.38
CA ARG A 48 25.74 13.78 8.70
C ARG A 48 25.92 15.21 9.20
N GLY A 49 24.88 15.82 9.77
CA GLY A 49 24.97 17.16 10.38
C GLY A 49 25.21 18.33 9.42
N GLU A 50 24.93 18.16 8.13
CA GLU A 50 25.12 19.21 7.10
C GLU A 50 23.95 20.21 7.02
N HIS A 51 22.92 20.03 7.86
CA HIS A 51 21.63 20.70 7.80
C HIS A 51 21.17 21.08 9.21
N GLU A 52 20.62 22.29 9.37
CA GLU A 52 20.08 22.75 10.66
C GLU A 52 18.54 22.81 10.66
N THR A 53 17.90 22.68 9.50
CA THR A 53 16.45 22.78 9.36
C THR A 53 15.88 21.55 8.67
N LEU A 54 14.80 21.01 9.25
CA LEU A 54 13.98 19.94 8.69
C LEU A 54 12.57 20.48 8.42
N LEU A 55 12.14 20.41 7.16
CA LEU A 55 10.77 20.73 6.74
C LEU A 55 9.99 19.41 6.54
N CYS A 56 9.11 19.11 7.47
CA CYS A 56 8.17 18.00 7.37
C CYS A 56 6.90 18.49 6.65
N ILE A 57 6.41 17.70 5.68
CA ILE A 57 5.19 18.01 4.92
C ILE A 57 4.15 16.88 5.02
N ASP A 58 2.92 17.15 4.57
CA ASP A 58 1.75 16.26 4.53
C ASP A 58 1.05 16.10 5.88
N ALA A 59 1.74 15.49 6.84
CA ALA A 59 1.29 15.17 8.20
C ALA A 59 0.26 14.01 8.33
N GLN A 60 -0.11 13.32 7.25
CA GLN A 60 -1.07 12.20 7.34
C GLN A 60 -0.58 10.98 8.14
N ARG A 61 0.74 10.73 8.21
CA ARG A 61 1.31 9.54 8.89
C ARG A 61 2.64 9.85 9.57
N ILE A 62 2.62 10.67 10.63
CA ILE A 62 3.84 11.08 11.32
C ILE A 62 4.50 9.87 12.02
N ASN A 63 5.74 9.53 11.63
CA ASN A 63 6.59 8.62 12.40
C ASN A 63 7.25 9.40 13.56
N LEU A 64 6.52 9.55 14.66
CA LEU A 64 6.97 10.32 15.82
C LEU A 64 8.28 9.77 16.44
N PRO A 65 8.48 8.44 16.60
CA PRO A 65 9.75 7.91 17.10
C PRO A 65 10.96 8.30 16.24
N LEU A 66 10.82 8.27 14.91
CA LEU A 66 11.88 8.71 14.00
C LEU A 66 12.15 10.22 14.16
N LEU A 67 11.11 11.05 14.25
CA LEU A 67 11.27 12.49 14.46
C LEU A 67 11.93 12.81 15.82
N GLN A 68 11.56 12.11 16.89
CA GLN A 68 12.21 12.23 18.20
C GLN A 68 13.69 11.84 18.13
N ARG A 69 14.01 10.77 17.41
CA ARG A 69 15.40 10.33 17.18
C ARG A 69 16.22 11.39 16.44
N VAL A 70 15.68 12.02 15.40
CA VAL A 70 16.44 13.00 14.61
C VAL A 70 16.38 14.43 15.16
N ARG A 71 15.44 14.74 16.07
CA ARG A 71 15.23 16.08 16.64
C ARG A 71 16.52 16.77 17.11
N PRO A 72 17.47 16.10 17.80
CA PRO A 72 18.69 16.75 18.28
C PRO A 72 19.67 17.17 17.17
N ALA A 73 19.55 16.59 15.97
CA ALA A 73 20.42 16.91 14.84
C ALA A 73 20.04 18.25 14.18
N PHE A 74 18.83 18.76 14.40
CA PHE A 74 18.31 19.97 13.77
C PHE A 74 18.07 21.07 14.80
N LYS A 75 18.37 22.31 14.40
CA LYS A 75 18.06 23.51 15.17
C LYS A 75 16.57 23.86 15.07
N THR A 76 15.97 23.69 13.89
CA THR A 76 14.57 24.06 13.62
C THR A 76 13.82 22.92 12.91
N LEU A 77 12.69 22.49 13.47
CA LEU A 77 11.74 21.57 12.84
C LEU A 77 10.45 22.29 12.50
N ILE A 78 10.05 22.18 11.24
CA ILE A 78 8.85 22.82 10.70
C ILE A 78 7.92 21.73 10.21
N LEU A 79 6.63 21.81 10.54
CA LEU A 79 5.58 20.98 9.96
C LEU A 79 4.71 21.82 9.03
N TRP A 80 4.38 21.32 7.84
CA TRP A 80 3.34 21.88 6.97
C TRP A 80 2.28 20.82 6.65
N THR A 81 1.09 20.96 7.23
CA THR A 81 -0.01 19.99 7.09
C THR A 81 -0.77 20.22 5.78
N PHE A 82 -1.18 19.13 5.12
CA PHE A 82 -1.87 19.18 3.81
C PHE A 82 -3.35 18.77 3.88
N GLU A 83 -3.78 18.10 4.95
CA GLU A 83 -5.11 17.53 5.11
C GLU A 83 -5.83 18.02 6.38
N ASP A 84 -5.38 19.13 6.98
CA ASP A 84 -6.21 19.82 7.98
C ASP A 84 -7.46 20.39 7.28
N PRO A 85 -8.64 20.39 7.93
CA PRO A 85 -8.90 20.04 9.33
C PRO A 85 -9.17 18.54 9.58
N PHE A 86 -9.16 17.71 8.54
CA PHE A 86 -9.53 16.29 8.64
C PHE A 86 -8.55 15.48 9.48
N MET A 87 -7.28 15.89 9.53
CA MET A 87 -6.22 15.27 10.36
C MET A 87 -5.87 16.09 11.61
N LYS A 88 -6.65 17.13 11.95
CA LYS A 88 -6.32 18.11 12.99
C LYS A 88 -5.98 17.45 14.32
N ASP A 89 -6.84 16.59 14.85
CA ASP A 89 -6.65 16.01 16.19
C ASP A 89 -5.39 15.12 16.24
N PHE A 90 -5.14 14.35 15.18
CA PHE A 90 -3.92 13.56 15.02
C PHE A 90 -2.67 14.46 14.94
N ASN A 91 -2.72 15.52 14.14
CA ASN A 91 -1.60 16.45 13.95
C ASN A 91 -1.28 17.24 15.22
N VAL A 92 -2.29 17.76 15.91
CA VAL A 92 -2.15 18.46 17.20
C VAL A 92 -1.53 17.53 18.25
N GLY A 93 -1.96 16.26 18.31
CA GLY A 93 -1.38 15.27 19.20
C GLY A 93 0.12 15.00 18.96
N ASN A 94 0.61 15.23 17.73
CA ASN A 94 2.01 15.04 17.34
C ASN A 94 2.81 16.34 17.21
N ALA A 95 2.19 17.50 17.45
CA ALA A 95 2.80 18.82 17.19
C ALA A 95 3.95 19.19 18.14
N SER A 96 4.12 18.45 19.25
CA SER A 96 5.07 18.81 20.33
C SER A 96 6.53 18.84 19.88
N VAL A 97 6.92 18.00 18.92
CA VAL A 97 8.30 17.88 18.41
C VAL A 97 8.71 19.03 17.48
N PHE A 98 7.73 19.75 16.93
CA PHE A 98 7.95 20.83 15.96
C PHE A 98 8.07 22.19 16.64
N ASP A 99 8.87 23.08 16.05
CA ASP A 99 9.02 24.46 16.50
C ASP A 99 7.96 25.37 15.85
N TYR A 100 7.60 25.08 14.59
CA TYR A 100 6.57 25.78 13.82
C TYR A 100 5.64 24.79 13.12
N VAL A 101 4.35 25.12 13.07
CA VAL A 101 3.32 24.34 12.37
C VAL A 101 2.55 25.26 11.43
N PHE A 102 2.67 25.00 10.13
CA PHE A 102 1.90 25.61 9.08
C PHE A 102 0.72 24.71 8.74
N THR A 103 -0.49 25.26 8.74
CA THR A 103 -1.70 24.50 8.42
C THR A 103 -2.37 25.04 7.17
N ASN A 104 -2.85 24.13 6.32
CA ASN A 104 -3.59 24.48 5.12
C ASN A 104 -5.03 24.96 5.40
N ASP A 105 -5.51 24.86 6.64
CA ASP A 105 -6.84 25.30 7.04
C ASP A 105 -6.76 26.35 8.18
N PRO A 106 -7.36 27.53 8.00
CA PRO A 106 -7.21 28.64 8.95
C PRO A 106 -7.86 28.34 10.29
N SER A 107 -8.93 27.53 10.33
CA SER A 107 -9.59 27.15 11.59
C SER A 107 -8.71 26.29 12.51
N CYS A 108 -7.67 25.68 11.96
CA CYS A 108 -6.74 24.84 12.72
C CYS A 108 -5.56 25.62 13.33
N ALA A 109 -5.25 26.83 12.84
CA ALA A 109 -4.04 27.55 13.24
C ALA A 109 -3.97 27.78 14.75
N GLU A 110 -5.07 28.19 15.37
CA GLU A 110 -5.15 28.42 16.82
C GLU A 110 -5.00 27.12 17.64
N SER A 111 -5.33 25.95 17.06
CA SER A 111 -5.20 24.65 17.75
C SER A 111 -3.74 24.27 18.00
N TYR A 112 -2.80 24.87 17.28
CA TYR A 112 -1.35 24.67 17.47
C TYR A 112 -0.71 25.74 18.39
N GLY A 113 -1.52 26.64 18.97
CA GLY A 113 -1.06 27.70 19.88
C GLY A 113 -0.08 28.67 19.21
N ALA A 114 0.94 29.12 19.95
CA ALA A 114 1.92 30.10 19.46
C ALA A 114 2.78 29.62 18.27
N LYS A 115 2.75 28.32 17.94
CA LYS A 115 3.49 27.72 16.82
C LYS A 115 2.69 27.67 15.52
N GLY A 116 1.38 27.92 15.60
CA GLY A 116 0.42 27.73 14.52
C GLY A 116 0.35 28.90 13.56
N HIS A 117 0.51 28.63 12.26
CA HIS A 117 0.41 29.61 11.20
C HIS A 117 -0.50 29.07 10.08
N TYR A 118 -1.43 29.88 9.61
CA TYR A 118 -2.20 29.53 8.42
C TYR A 118 -1.34 29.75 7.17
N LEU A 119 -1.22 28.73 6.32
CA LEU A 119 -0.52 28.79 5.05
C LEU A 119 -1.16 27.83 4.04
N PRO A 120 -1.91 28.33 3.04
CA PRO A 120 -2.56 27.48 2.06
C PRO A 120 -1.54 26.80 1.15
N LEU A 121 -1.92 25.66 0.58
CA LEU A 121 -1.17 25.05 -0.52
C LEU A 121 -1.17 25.95 -1.77
N ALA A 122 -0.49 25.51 -2.82
CA ALA A 122 -0.18 26.35 -3.96
C ALA A 122 -0.09 25.54 -5.27
N ALA A 123 0.30 26.20 -6.36
CA ALA A 123 0.52 25.57 -7.65
C ALA A 123 2.02 25.56 -8.05
N SER A 124 2.39 24.70 -9.00
CA SER A 124 3.74 24.65 -9.59
C SER A 124 3.65 24.96 -11.08
N LEU A 125 4.51 25.88 -11.56
CA LEU A 125 4.61 26.20 -13.00
C LEU A 125 4.95 24.94 -13.81
N THR A 126 5.91 24.15 -13.33
CA THR A 126 6.43 22.98 -14.06
C THR A 126 5.46 21.80 -14.14
N LEU A 127 4.47 21.71 -13.25
CA LEU A 127 3.51 20.62 -13.23
C LEU A 127 2.16 21.05 -13.81
N HIS A 128 1.70 22.26 -13.49
CA HIS A 128 0.31 22.66 -13.71
C HIS A 128 0.14 23.67 -14.85
N GLU A 129 1.19 24.41 -15.25
CA GLU A 129 1.02 25.44 -16.28
C GLU A 129 0.72 24.82 -17.65
N ARG A 130 -0.34 25.32 -18.29
CA ARG A 130 -0.68 25.01 -19.68
C ARG A 130 -1.04 26.28 -20.43
N ARG A 131 -0.91 26.25 -21.76
CA ARG A 131 -1.47 27.29 -22.62
C ARG A 131 -3.00 27.24 -22.54
N ILE A 132 -3.66 28.39 -22.52
CA ILE A 132 -5.12 28.46 -22.60
C ILE A 132 -5.53 28.06 -24.02
N LYS A 133 -6.21 26.92 -24.16
CA LYS A 133 -6.72 26.44 -25.45
C LYS A 133 -7.93 27.28 -25.91
N PRO A 134 -8.07 27.57 -27.21
CA PRO A 134 -9.32 28.11 -27.76
C PRO A 134 -10.39 27.00 -27.80
N VAL A 135 -11.67 27.36 -27.96
CA VAL A 135 -12.80 26.41 -27.78
C VAL A 135 -12.78 25.28 -28.81
N GLU A 136 -12.24 25.54 -29.99
CA GLU A 136 -12.14 24.59 -31.10
C GLU A 136 -11.12 23.47 -30.83
N GLU A 137 -10.20 23.66 -29.87
CA GLU A 137 -9.20 22.67 -29.45
C GLU A 137 -9.64 21.87 -28.19
N LEU A 138 -10.87 22.06 -27.71
CA LEU A 138 -11.38 21.42 -26.49
C LEU A 138 -12.07 20.09 -26.81
N ASP A 139 -11.67 19.04 -26.10
CA ASP A 139 -12.21 17.69 -26.24
C ASP A 139 -13.49 17.49 -25.40
N TYR A 140 -13.63 18.26 -24.32
CA TYR A 140 -14.71 18.11 -23.34
C TYR A 140 -15.36 19.45 -23.01
N ASP A 141 -16.62 19.38 -22.61
CA ASP A 141 -17.38 20.54 -22.18
C ASP A 141 -17.28 20.70 -20.67
N ILE A 142 -17.44 19.59 -19.92
CA ILE A 142 -17.42 19.59 -18.45
C ILE A 142 -16.47 18.52 -17.95
N PHE A 143 -15.53 18.90 -17.08
CA PHE A 143 -14.61 18.00 -16.42
C PHE A 143 -14.73 18.03 -14.90
N PHE A 144 -14.68 16.84 -14.29
CA PHE A 144 -14.49 16.68 -12.87
C PHE A 144 -13.60 15.47 -12.56
N ALA A 145 -12.72 15.62 -11.57
CA ALA A 145 -11.97 14.51 -11.02
C ALA A 145 -11.90 14.58 -9.50
N GLY A 146 -12.24 13.49 -8.82
CA GLY A 146 -12.15 13.40 -7.36
C GLY A 146 -12.96 12.25 -6.79
N THR A 147 -12.73 11.93 -5.53
CA THR A 147 -13.53 10.95 -4.79
C THR A 147 -14.98 11.43 -4.68
N MET A 148 -15.94 10.51 -4.86
CA MET A 148 -17.37 10.82 -4.84
C MET A 148 -17.94 10.73 -3.43
N TRP A 149 -17.91 11.85 -2.71
CA TRP A 149 -18.68 12.02 -1.48
C TRP A 149 -20.17 12.18 -1.83
N PRO A 150 -21.11 11.81 -0.94
CA PRO A 150 -22.54 11.83 -1.23
C PRO A 150 -23.05 13.16 -1.83
N ASN A 151 -22.60 14.29 -1.29
CA ASN A 151 -22.95 15.62 -1.80
C ASN A 151 -22.52 15.83 -3.27
N ARG A 152 -21.34 15.33 -3.66
CA ARG A 152 -20.83 15.45 -5.04
C ARG A 152 -21.59 14.57 -6.01
N VAL A 153 -22.07 13.40 -5.56
CA VAL A 153 -22.90 12.50 -6.38
C VAL A 153 -24.19 13.22 -6.76
N GLU A 154 -24.85 13.85 -5.80
CA GLU A 154 -26.07 14.62 -6.05
C GLU A 154 -25.82 15.77 -7.03
N THR A 155 -24.80 16.60 -6.80
CA THR A 155 -24.48 17.74 -7.69
C THR A 155 -24.18 17.27 -9.12
N LEU A 156 -23.38 16.21 -9.31
CA LEU A 156 -23.06 15.70 -10.65
C LEU A 156 -24.28 15.12 -11.37
N ARG A 157 -25.17 14.39 -10.68
CA ARG A 157 -26.39 13.87 -11.30
C ARG A 157 -27.29 15.00 -11.81
N HIS A 158 -27.39 16.10 -11.06
CA HIS A 158 -28.08 17.31 -11.52
C HIS A 158 -27.40 17.96 -12.73
N ILE A 159 -26.06 18.02 -12.76
CA ILE A 159 -25.30 18.56 -13.90
C ILE A 159 -25.49 17.71 -15.16
N ILE A 160 -25.38 16.38 -15.04
CA ILE A 160 -25.60 15.44 -16.15
C ILE A 160 -27.02 15.58 -16.70
N THR A 161 -28.00 15.76 -15.82
CA THR A 161 -29.41 15.96 -16.19
C THR A 161 -29.64 17.31 -16.86
N ALA A 162 -28.94 18.36 -16.40
CA ALA A 162 -29.04 19.72 -16.96
C ALA A 162 -28.36 19.86 -18.32
N PHE A 163 -27.30 19.09 -18.59
CA PHE A 163 -26.50 19.14 -19.81
C PHE A 163 -26.36 17.77 -20.48
N PRO A 164 -27.46 17.15 -20.96
CA PRO A 164 -27.46 15.79 -21.49
C PRO A 164 -26.64 15.61 -22.78
N GLN A 165 -26.29 16.70 -23.47
CA GLN A 165 -25.50 16.70 -24.71
C GLN A 165 -24.04 17.13 -24.48
N ALA A 166 -23.65 17.48 -23.24
CA ALA A 166 -22.29 17.88 -22.96
C ALA A 166 -21.33 16.68 -23.09
N ARG A 167 -20.17 16.91 -23.71
CA ARG A 167 -19.06 15.95 -23.72
C ARG A 167 -18.42 15.94 -22.33
N LEU A 168 -18.73 14.90 -21.54
CA LEU A 168 -18.28 14.79 -20.15
C LEU A 168 -16.96 14.04 -20.04
N LYS A 169 -16.09 14.51 -19.14
CA LYS A 169 -14.96 13.72 -18.64
C LYS A 169 -15.04 13.63 -17.12
N LEU A 170 -15.35 12.45 -16.60
CA LEU A 170 -15.53 12.22 -15.16
C LEU A 170 -14.52 11.18 -14.67
N ILE A 171 -13.74 11.54 -13.66
CA ILE A 171 -12.75 10.65 -13.03
C ILE A 171 -13.10 10.51 -11.55
N CYS A 172 -13.68 9.37 -11.20
CA CYS A 172 -14.38 9.13 -9.96
C CYS A 172 -13.80 7.88 -9.27
N PRO A 173 -12.55 7.91 -8.78
CA PRO A 173 -11.91 6.74 -8.18
C PRO A 173 -12.77 6.16 -7.05
N GLY A 174 -12.91 4.83 -7.06
CA GLY A 174 -13.60 4.11 -5.98
C GLY A 174 -12.90 4.24 -4.64
N ASN A 175 -13.66 4.15 -3.55
CA ASN A 175 -13.16 4.11 -2.18
C ASN A 175 -14.05 3.14 -1.38
N GLU A 176 -13.45 2.12 -0.77
CA GLU A 176 -14.16 1.10 0.01
C GLU A 176 -14.87 1.64 1.26
N TYR A 177 -14.46 2.81 1.74
CA TYR A 177 -15.09 3.50 2.87
C TYR A 177 -16.23 4.45 2.46
N LEU A 178 -16.63 4.40 1.18
CA LEU A 178 -17.71 5.21 0.62
C LEU A 178 -18.76 4.36 -0.08
N PRO A 179 -19.99 4.88 -0.22
CA PRO A 179 -21.02 4.22 -1.00
C PRO A 179 -20.56 3.98 -2.45
N PRO A 180 -20.88 2.81 -3.05
CA PRO A 180 -20.73 2.59 -4.48
C PRO A 180 -21.40 3.69 -5.33
N LEU A 181 -20.81 3.99 -6.49
CA LEU A 181 -21.41 4.96 -7.40
C LEU A 181 -22.75 4.45 -7.97
N PRO A 182 -23.77 5.33 -8.04
CA PRO A 182 -24.97 5.10 -8.84
C PRO A 182 -24.66 4.66 -10.27
N SER A 183 -25.54 3.87 -10.85
CA SER A 183 -25.36 3.25 -12.17
C SER A 183 -25.10 4.27 -13.28
N ASP A 184 -25.91 5.33 -13.31
CA ASP A 184 -25.82 6.42 -14.28
C ASP A 184 -24.47 7.15 -14.27
N LEU A 185 -23.88 7.34 -13.10
CA LEU A 185 -22.55 7.95 -12.94
C LEU A 185 -21.43 6.93 -13.18
N ALA A 186 -21.62 5.69 -12.72
CA ALA A 186 -20.65 4.60 -12.87
C ALA A 186 -20.35 4.27 -14.34
N GLU A 187 -21.35 4.35 -15.21
CA GLU A 187 -21.21 4.14 -16.66
C GLU A 187 -20.43 5.28 -17.35
N LEU A 188 -20.55 6.51 -16.87
CA LEU A 188 -19.91 7.69 -17.46
C LEU A 188 -18.50 7.96 -16.88
N ALA A 189 -18.22 7.44 -15.70
CA ALA A 189 -17.02 7.77 -14.94
C ALA A 189 -15.90 6.73 -15.08
N ILE A 190 -14.66 7.21 -15.19
CA ILE A 190 -13.47 6.40 -14.98
C ILE A 190 -13.30 6.20 -13.47
N GLN A 191 -13.46 4.97 -12.99
CA GLN A 191 -13.47 4.66 -11.55
C GLN A 191 -12.10 4.30 -10.95
N ARG A 192 -11.04 4.77 -11.59
CA ARG A 192 -9.65 4.58 -11.15
C ARG A 192 -8.92 5.91 -11.14
N PRO A 193 -7.92 6.08 -10.25
CA PRO A 193 -7.09 7.27 -10.28
C PRO A 193 -6.36 7.38 -11.63
N VAL A 194 -6.05 8.60 -12.02
CA VAL A 194 -5.18 8.92 -13.17
C VAL A 194 -3.93 9.62 -12.66
N SER A 195 -2.88 9.70 -13.49
CA SER A 195 -1.71 10.52 -13.17
C SER A 195 -2.11 11.99 -13.00
N HIS A 196 -1.37 12.71 -12.16
CA HIS A 196 -1.62 14.14 -11.96
C HIS A 196 -1.48 14.96 -13.25
N GLU A 197 -0.54 14.57 -14.12
CA GLU A 197 -0.37 15.19 -15.45
C GLU A 197 -1.63 15.02 -16.31
N ALA A 198 -2.19 13.81 -16.37
CA ALA A 198 -3.43 13.57 -17.10
C ALA A 198 -4.61 14.37 -16.51
N PHE A 199 -4.68 14.52 -15.18
CA PHE A 199 -5.68 15.39 -14.53
C PHE A 199 -5.59 16.84 -15.03
N ILE A 200 -4.38 17.41 -15.07
CA ILE A 200 -4.15 18.78 -15.57
C ILE A 200 -4.49 18.89 -17.06
N ASP A 201 -4.14 17.89 -17.87
CA ASP A 201 -4.40 17.91 -19.31
C ASP A 201 -5.90 17.77 -19.62
N PHE A 202 -6.64 16.94 -18.88
CA PHE A 202 -8.10 16.86 -19.00
C PHE A 202 -8.77 18.17 -18.60
N ALA A 203 -8.30 18.83 -17.54
CA ALA A 203 -8.79 20.15 -17.17
C ALA A 203 -8.56 21.18 -18.28
N ASN A 204 -7.34 21.20 -18.85
CA ASN A 204 -6.98 22.10 -19.95
C ASN A 204 -7.78 21.85 -21.24
N ALA A 205 -8.11 20.58 -21.52
CA ALA A 205 -8.92 20.15 -22.65
C ALA A 205 -10.43 20.36 -22.46
N SER A 206 -10.85 20.99 -21.35
CA SER A 206 -12.26 21.19 -21.02
C SER A 206 -12.69 22.65 -21.07
N THR A 207 -13.96 22.89 -21.44
CA THR A 207 -14.55 24.23 -21.41
C THR A 207 -14.60 24.75 -19.98
N VAL A 208 -15.11 23.93 -19.06
CA VAL A 208 -15.15 24.21 -17.62
C VAL A 208 -14.70 23.00 -16.79
N THR A 209 -13.96 23.27 -15.72
CA THR A 209 -13.59 22.27 -14.71
C THR A 209 -14.25 22.60 -13.36
N LEU A 210 -14.80 21.57 -12.73
CA LEU A 210 -15.50 21.70 -11.45
C LEU A 210 -14.55 21.49 -10.27
N THR A 211 -14.63 22.38 -9.28
CA THR A 211 -14.03 22.20 -7.95
C THR A 211 -15.15 22.12 -6.92
N MET A 212 -15.49 20.90 -6.50
CA MET A 212 -16.53 20.67 -5.50
C MET A 212 -15.89 20.30 -4.17
N PHE A 213 -16.23 20.98 -3.09
CA PHE A 213 -15.72 20.62 -1.77
C PHE A 213 -16.48 19.45 -1.16
N ARG A 214 -15.80 18.73 -0.27
CA ARG A 214 -16.36 17.60 0.46
C ARG A 214 -17.23 18.14 1.59
N ASP A 215 -18.41 17.54 1.76
CA ASP A 215 -19.19 17.67 2.98
C ASP A 215 -19.54 16.26 3.49
N TYR A 216 -18.59 15.65 4.17
CA TYR A 216 -18.75 14.29 4.70
C TYR A 216 -17.67 14.00 5.73
N ALA A 217 -17.99 13.50 6.91
CA ALA A 217 -16.96 13.04 7.85
C ALA A 217 -16.61 11.57 7.55
N SER A 218 -15.36 11.28 7.18
CA SER A 218 -14.89 9.91 6.93
C SER A 218 -14.35 9.29 8.20
N HIS A 219 -13.78 10.11 9.07
CA HIS A 219 -13.31 9.82 10.44
C HIS A 219 -13.54 11.09 11.29
N GLY A 220 -13.85 10.94 12.58
CA GLY A 220 -14.13 12.07 13.48
C GLY A 220 -15.39 12.87 13.12
N ASP A 221 -15.57 14.07 13.70
CA ASP A 221 -16.80 14.87 13.59
C ASP A 221 -16.71 15.99 12.53
N THR A 222 -15.53 16.23 11.95
CA THR A 222 -15.34 17.32 10.99
C THR A 222 -15.66 16.86 9.56
N SER A 223 -16.70 17.44 8.95
CA SER A 223 -17.14 17.08 7.59
C SER A 223 -16.66 18.04 6.50
N GLN A 224 -16.24 19.26 6.85
CA GLN A 224 -15.92 20.34 5.90
C GLN A 224 -14.59 21.05 6.22
N ALA A 225 -13.92 21.55 5.17
CA ALA A 225 -12.80 22.47 5.28
C ALA A 225 -13.30 23.94 5.23
N THR A 226 -12.52 24.87 5.79
CA THR A 226 -12.85 26.31 5.86
C THR A 226 -12.08 27.16 4.86
N ALA A 227 -11.14 26.55 4.12
CA ALA A 227 -10.38 27.18 3.03
C ALA A 227 -10.19 26.23 1.82
N PRO A 228 -9.89 26.76 0.62
CA PRO A 228 -9.69 25.94 -0.57
C PRO A 228 -8.39 25.13 -0.54
N GLY A 229 -8.47 23.87 -0.97
CA GLY A 229 -7.32 22.98 -1.15
C GLY A 229 -6.49 23.28 -2.41
N PRO A 230 -5.46 22.47 -2.71
CA PRO A 230 -4.44 22.79 -3.72
C PRO A 230 -5.04 22.90 -5.12
N ARG A 231 -5.98 22.01 -5.47
CA ARG A 231 -6.65 21.94 -6.79
C ARG A 231 -7.23 23.27 -7.26
N PHE A 232 -7.68 24.12 -6.33
CA PHE A 232 -8.17 25.46 -6.66
C PHE A 232 -7.09 26.32 -7.34
N TYR A 233 -5.85 26.25 -6.87
CA TYR A 233 -4.72 26.98 -7.44
C TYR A 233 -4.15 26.27 -8.68
N GLU A 234 -4.12 24.94 -8.66
CA GLU A 234 -3.58 24.11 -9.76
C GLU A 234 -4.37 24.29 -11.05
N LEU A 235 -5.71 24.25 -10.95
CA LEU A 235 -6.60 24.45 -12.09
C LEU A 235 -6.49 25.86 -12.69
N GLY A 236 -6.21 26.86 -11.85
CA GLY A 236 -5.93 28.22 -12.31
C GLY A 236 -4.69 28.27 -13.24
N LEU A 237 -3.67 27.43 -13.02
CA LEU A 237 -2.52 27.32 -13.93
C LEU A 237 -2.79 26.43 -15.15
N ALA A 238 -3.70 25.46 -15.04
CA ALA A 238 -4.08 24.55 -16.11
C ALA A 238 -4.78 25.23 -17.29
N GLY A 239 -5.09 26.53 -17.21
CA GLY A 239 -5.64 27.30 -18.32
C GLY A 239 -7.09 26.92 -18.68
N THR A 240 -7.85 26.46 -17.68
CA THR A 240 -9.27 26.13 -17.76
C THR A 240 -10.12 27.19 -17.05
N ALA A 241 -11.40 27.32 -17.40
CA ALA A 241 -12.33 28.07 -16.56
C ALA A 241 -12.81 27.18 -15.42
N GLN A 242 -12.90 27.73 -14.21
CA GLN A 242 -13.25 26.97 -13.02
C GLN A 242 -14.58 27.42 -12.42
N VAL A 243 -15.45 26.44 -12.16
CA VAL A 243 -16.65 26.61 -11.33
C VAL A 243 -16.42 25.91 -10.00
N ILE A 244 -16.65 26.65 -8.92
CA ILE A 244 -16.34 26.22 -7.57
C ILE A 244 -17.65 26.12 -6.80
N GLU A 245 -17.97 24.92 -6.34
CA GLU A 245 -19.06 24.69 -5.41
C GLU A 245 -18.48 24.63 -3.99
N ALA A 246 -18.72 25.67 -3.20
CA ALA A 246 -18.21 25.78 -1.83
C ALA A 246 -19.32 26.01 -0.80
N PRO A 247 -19.27 25.32 0.36
CA PRO A 247 -20.25 25.49 1.43
C PRO A 247 -20.14 26.88 2.07
N GLU A 248 -21.21 27.35 2.71
CA GLU A 248 -21.24 28.67 3.36
C GLU A 248 -20.16 28.85 4.44
N ALA A 249 -19.76 27.76 5.09
CA ALA A 249 -18.67 27.75 6.08
C ALA A 249 -17.31 28.20 5.52
N MET A 250 -17.10 28.10 4.20
CA MET A 250 -15.88 28.56 3.54
C MET A 250 -16.02 30.03 3.12
N ALA A 251 -15.38 30.93 3.88
CA ALA A 251 -15.49 32.37 3.68
C ALA A 251 -15.03 32.81 2.28
N SER A 252 -15.72 33.78 1.68
CA SER A 252 -15.42 34.28 0.33
C SER A 252 -14.02 34.90 0.22
N THR A 253 -13.51 35.45 1.32
CA THR A 253 -12.19 36.10 1.40
C THR A 253 -11.05 35.18 0.95
N TYR A 254 -11.17 33.85 1.16
CA TYR A 254 -10.14 32.89 0.72
C TYR A 254 -10.14 32.61 -0.78
N PHE A 255 -11.13 33.14 -1.50
CA PHE A 255 -11.23 33.04 -2.96
C PHE A 255 -10.93 34.37 -3.65
N ASP A 256 -11.08 35.49 -2.95
CA ASP A 256 -11.03 36.85 -3.53
C ASP A 256 -9.66 37.21 -4.13
N ASP A 257 -8.58 36.56 -3.67
CA ASP A 257 -7.22 36.73 -4.17
C ASP A 257 -7.01 36.13 -5.56
N VAL A 258 -7.85 35.20 -5.99
CA VAL A 258 -7.81 34.59 -7.32
C VAL A 258 -8.92 35.19 -8.19
N LYS A 259 -8.56 36.09 -9.10
CA LYS A 259 -9.51 36.64 -10.07
C LYS A 259 -9.85 35.60 -11.13
N GLY A 260 -11.04 35.69 -11.73
CA GLY A 260 -11.42 34.80 -12.83
C GLY A 260 -11.88 33.42 -12.36
N ILE A 261 -12.77 33.38 -11.38
CA ILE A 261 -13.42 32.17 -10.88
C ILE A 261 -14.94 32.37 -10.83
N ALA A 262 -15.70 31.29 -10.94
CA ALA A 262 -17.14 31.31 -10.68
C ALA A 262 -17.47 30.53 -9.40
N LEU A 263 -17.78 31.26 -8.33
CA LEU A 263 -18.14 30.69 -7.03
C LEU A 263 -19.66 30.49 -6.94
N ALA A 264 -20.10 29.29 -6.58
CA ALA A 264 -21.49 28.93 -6.35
C ALA A 264 -21.66 28.27 -4.96
N ARG A 265 -22.81 28.55 -4.33
CA ARG A 265 -23.16 28.03 -2.99
C ARG A 265 -24.24 26.93 -3.03
N HIS A 266 -24.76 26.64 -4.21
CA HIS A 266 -25.82 25.66 -4.44
C HIS A 266 -25.79 25.19 -5.89
N VAL A 267 -26.35 24.00 -6.15
CA VAL A 267 -26.34 23.32 -7.46
C VAL A 267 -26.87 24.21 -8.59
N GLY A 268 -27.93 24.99 -8.36
CA GLY A 268 -28.47 25.92 -9.36
C GLY A 268 -27.46 26.98 -9.83
N GLY A 269 -26.64 27.51 -8.91
CA GLY A 269 -25.57 28.45 -9.25
C GLY A 269 -24.42 27.79 -10.02
N VAL A 270 -24.12 26.52 -9.72
CA VAL A 270 -23.14 25.72 -10.47
C VAL A 270 -23.60 25.54 -11.92
N ILE A 271 -24.86 25.14 -12.12
CA ILE A 271 -25.47 24.97 -13.45
C ILE A 271 -25.46 26.29 -14.23
N ALA A 272 -25.87 27.40 -13.63
CA ALA A 272 -25.87 28.71 -14.28
C ALA A 272 -24.46 29.16 -14.70
N ALA A 273 -23.44 28.90 -13.85
CA ALA A 273 -22.06 29.22 -14.18
C ALA A 273 -21.52 28.37 -15.33
N ILE A 274 -21.79 27.05 -15.34
CA ILE A 274 -21.45 26.16 -16.45
C ILE A 274 -22.06 26.66 -17.75
N ASP A 275 -23.37 26.95 -17.76
CA ASP A 275 -24.09 27.44 -18.94
C ASP A 275 -23.46 28.73 -19.50
N SER A 276 -23.08 29.66 -18.63
CA SER A 276 -22.42 30.91 -19.06
C SER A 276 -21.07 30.69 -19.76
N PHE A 277 -20.32 29.64 -19.38
CA PHE A 277 -19.04 29.32 -20.02
C PHE A 277 -19.21 28.54 -21.31
N LEU A 278 -20.19 27.62 -21.37
CA LEU A 278 -20.52 26.88 -22.58
C LEU A 278 -21.05 27.80 -23.70
N THR A 279 -21.82 28.82 -23.34
CA THR A 279 -22.44 29.75 -24.31
C THR A 279 -21.58 30.97 -24.65
N ASN A 280 -20.51 31.25 -23.89
CA ASN A 280 -19.66 32.44 -24.09
C ASN A 280 -18.15 32.13 -24.09
N PRO A 281 -17.57 31.78 -25.26
CA PRO A 281 -16.13 31.51 -25.41
C PRO A 281 -15.20 32.63 -24.93
N SER A 282 -15.60 33.90 -25.15
CA SER A 282 -14.81 35.07 -24.76
C SER A 282 -14.78 35.26 -23.24
N LEU A 283 -15.89 34.98 -22.56
CA LEU A 283 -15.94 34.98 -21.10
C LEU A 283 -15.03 33.88 -20.53
N ARG A 284 -15.13 32.65 -21.05
CA ARG A 284 -14.29 31.52 -20.64
C ARG A 284 -12.80 31.84 -20.75
N HIS A 285 -12.36 32.36 -21.91
CA HIS A 285 -10.95 32.72 -22.12
C HIS A 285 -10.47 33.80 -21.14
N ARG A 286 -11.26 34.87 -20.95
CA ARG A 286 -10.92 35.98 -20.04
C ARG A 286 -10.78 35.52 -18.59
N VAL A 287 -11.69 34.66 -18.15
CA VAL A 287 -11.72 34.09 -16.79
C VAL A 287 -10.50 33.18 -16.56
N ALA A 288 -10.22 32.25 -17.48
CA ALA A 288 -9.03 31.40 -17.39
C ALA A 288 -7.72 32.21 -17.36
N GLN A 289 -7.62 33.27 -18.18
CA GLN A 289 -6.45 34.15 -18.21
C GLN A 289 -6.27 34.93 -16.90
N ALA A 290 -7.37 35.44 -16.32
CA ALA A 290 -7.34 36.15 -15.05
C ALA A 290 -6.93 35.22 -13.89
N ALA A 291 -7.40 33.97 -13.88
CA ALA A 291 -7.00 32.97 -12.89
C ALA A 291 -5.51 32.67 -13.00
N GLN A 292 -5.03 32.32 -14.20
CA GLN A 292 -3.62 32.00 -14.43
C GLN A 292 -2.69 33.15 -14.04
N LYS A 293 -3.08 34.41 -14.34
CA LYS A 293 -2.32 35.60 -13.94
C LYS A 293 -2.26 35.77 -12.42
N SER A 294 -3.40 35.60 -11.73
CA SER A 294 -3.48 35.74 -10.27
C SER A 294 -2.64 34.68 -9.55
N ILE A 295 -2.71 33.42 -10.01
CA ILE A 295 -1.94 32.33 -9.42
C ILE A 295 -0.43 32.53 -9.59
N LYS A 296 0.03 32.91 -10.79
CA LYS A 296 1.45 33.21 -11.04
C LYS A 296 2.00 34.33 -10.16
N ALA A 297 1.16 35.31 -9.81
CA ALA A 297 1.58 36.44 -9.01
C ALA A 297 1.75 36.09 -7.51
N SER A 298 0.88 35.24 -6.95
CA SER A 298 0.79 35.10 -5.48
C SER A 298 0.55 33.69 -4.93
N HIS A 299 0.31 32.68 -5.77
CA HIS A 299 -0.10 31.33 -5.31
C HIS A 299 0.76 30.20 -5.89
N LEU A 300 2.07 30.42 -5.96
CA LEU A 300 3.07 29.41 -6.28
C LEU A 300 3.70 28.85 -5.01
N TYR A 301 4.19 27.60 -5.04
CA TYR A 301 4.91 27.01 -3.91
C TYR A 301 6.15 27.82 -3.50
N GLU A 302 6.75 28.53 -4.46
CA GLU A 302 7.85 29.45 -4.22
C GLU A 302 7.44 30.63 -3.31
N HIS A 303 6.19 31.07 -3.37
CA HIS A 303 5.70 32.11 -2.44
C HIS A 303 5.55 31.54 -1.03
N ARG A 304 5.00 30.33 -0.90
CA ARG A 304 4.81 29.65 0.39
C ARG A 304 6.12 29.35 1.10
N LEU A 305 7.13 28.88 0.37
CA LEU A 305 8.45 28.62 0.96
C LEU A 305 9.15 29.90 1.41
N ARG A 306 9.01 31.03 0.68
CA ARG A 306 9.54 32.32 1.14
C ARG A 306 8.85 32.79 2.41
N GLU A 307 7.54 32.62 2.52
CA GLU A 307 6.77 32.95 3.71
C GLU A 307 7.17 32.09 4.92
N ILE A 308 7.38 30.78 4.71
CA ILE A 308 7.95 29.90 5.75
C ILE A 308 9.33 30.42 6.20
N ILE A 309 10.22 30.76 5.26
CA ILE A 309 11.56 31.28 5.59
C ILE A 309 11.46 32.59 6.39
N GLU A 310 10.59 33.50 5.98
CA GLU A 310 10.39 34.80 6.62
C GLU A 310 9.83 34.66 8.05
N ILE A 311 8.80 33.83 8.24
CA ILE A 311 8.14 33.63 9.54
C ILE A 311 9.07 32.90 10.52
N THR A 312 9.80 31.90 10.05
CA THR A 312 10.63 31.05 10.93
C THR A 312 12.03 31.60 11.16
N GLY A 313 12.55 32.42 10.25
CA GLY A 313 13.96 32.84 10.23
C GLY A 313 14.93 31.66 10.10
N ALA A 314 14.48 30.51 9.59
CA ALA A 314 15.24 29.28 9.55
C ALA A 314 16.28 29.26 8.42
N GLU A 315 17.42 28.62 8.67
CA GLU A 315 18.54 28.52 7.75
C GLU A 315 18.50 27.21 6.95
N PHE A 316 18.04 27.29 5.70
CA PHE A 316 17.92 26.14 4.81
C PHE A 316 19.21 25.81 4.02
N SER A 317 20.29 26.59 4.17
CA SER A 317 21.56 26.44 3.43
C SER A 317 22.48 25.32 3.95
N ARG A 318 23.23 24.64 3.06
CA ARG A 318 24.11 23.48 3.38
C ARG A 318 25.35 24.00 4.06
N ARG A 319 25.78 23.29 5.11
CA ARG A 319 27.01 23.60 5.82
C ARG A 319 27.96 22.43 5.73
N THR A 320 29.25 22.73 5.74
CA THR A 320 30.28 21.72 5.91
C THR A 320 30.18 21.20 7.35
N ALA A 321 29.86 19.92 7.51
CA ALA A 321 29.85 19.29 8.82
C ALA A 321 31.27 19.27 9.39
N THR A 322 31.44 19.72 10.63
CA THR A 322 32.71 19.59 11.35
C THR A 322 32.61 18.39 12.29
N PRO A 323 33.50 17.38 12.18
CA PRO A 323 33.47 16.25 13.10
C PRO A 323 33.68 16.72 14.54
N PRO A 324 33.06 16.06 15.54
CA PRO A 324 33.39 16.32 16.93
C PRO A 324 34.88 16.03 17.17
N VAL A 325 35.59 17.01 17.74
CA VAL A 325 37.07 16.98 17.90
C VAL A 325 37.54 15.76 18.72
N VAL A 326 36.70 15.24 19.63
CA VAL A 326 36.87 13.95 20.33
C VAL A 326 35.48 13.42 20.71
N PRO A 327 35.16 12.11 20.55
CA PRO A 327 33.92 11.55 21.08
C PRO A 327 33.89 11.70 22.61
N ALA A 328 32.86 12.36 23.15
CA ALA A 328 32.72 12.54 24.61
C ALA A 328 32.50 11.23 25.40
N ARG A 329 32.26 10.11 24.71
CA ARG A 329 32.17 8.75 25.23
C ARG A 329 32.74 7.77 24.20
N ARG A 330 33.08 6.56 24.63
CA ARG A 330 33.42 5.44 23.75
C ARG A 330 32.32 5.19 22.71
N LEU A 331 32.73 4.73 21.53
CA LEU A 331 31.78 4.32 20.50
C LEU A 331 31.02 3.09 20.97
N ARG A 332 29.71 3.04 20.74
CA ARG A 332 28.89 1.87 21.04
C ARG A 332 28.63 1.11 19.75
N VAL A 333 29.17 -0.10 19.67
CA VAL A 333 29.08 -0.97 18.49
C VAL A 333 28.20 -2.17 18.82
N LEU A 334 27.11 -2.33 18.07
CA LEU A 334 26.25 -3.51 18.13
C LEU A 334 26.69 -4.53 17.08
N MET A 335 27.22 -5.67 17.51
CA MET A 335 27.58 -6.77 16.64
C MET A 335 26.37 -7.69 16.37
N CYS A 336 25.86 -7.70 15.14
CA CYS A 336 24.81 -8.63 14.74
C CYS A 336 25.43 -9.98 14.35
N THR A 337 25.09 -11.05 15.08
CA THR A 337 25.76 -12.35 14.95
C THR A 337 24.82 -13.52 15.24
N HIS A 338 25.10 -14.66 14.61
CA HIS A 338 24.36 -15.90 14.82
C HIS A 338 24.83 -16.68 16.06
N SER A 339 26.06 -16.48 16.56
CA SER A 339 26.58 -17.11 17.79
C SER A 339 27.55 -16.17 18.51
N THR A 340 27.89 -16.53 19.75
CA THR A 340 28.93 -15.90 20.57
C THR A 340 29.73 -16.99 21.30
N LYS A 341 30.85 -16.63 21.96
CA LYS A 341 31.64 -17.57 22.77
C LYS A 341 30.89 -18.19 23.95
N TYR A 342 29.74 -17.64 24.31
CA TYR A 342 28.88 -18.13 25.39
C TYR A 342 27.90 -19.22 24.92
N GLU A 343 27.86 -19.50 23.61
CA GLU A 343 27.00 -20.52 23.01
C GLU A 343 27.76 -21.85 22.81
N ALA A 344 27.04 -22.97 22.80
CA ALA A 344 27.64 -24.31 22.76
C ALA A 344 28.34 -24.64 21.43
N ALA A 345 27.96 -23.98 20.33
CA ALA A 345 28.56 -24.11 19.01
C ALA A 345 29.23 -22.79 18.62
N TRP A 346 30.57 -22.77 18.62
CA TRP A 346 31.38 -21.62 18.23
C TRP A 346 32.52 -22.05 17.29
N GLY A 347 32.99 -21.10 16.48
CA GLY A 347 34.00 -21.27 15.45
C GLY A 347 34.77 -19.96 15.19
N GLY A 348 35.18 -19.74 13.94
CA GLY A 348 36.09 -18.64 13.59
C GLY A 348 35.49 -17.23 13.76
N VAL A 349 34.17 -17.09 13.66
CA VAL A 349 33.48 -15.79 13.80
C VAL A 349 33.48 -15.33 15.26
N GLU A 350 33.24 -16.25 16.20
CA GLU A 350 33.23 -15.96 17.64
C GLU A 350 34.65 -15.63 18.15
N VAL A 351 35.65 -16.33 17.62
CA VAL A 351 37.08 -16.03 17.83
C VAL A 351 37.42 -14.61 17.39
N TYR A 352 36.95 -14.23 16.20
CA TYR A 352 37.16 -12.89 15.67
C TYR A 352 36.51 -11.83 16.57
N GLN A 353 35.25 -12.03 16.99
CA GLN A 353 34.53 -11.13 17.88
C GLN A 353 35.25 -10.92 19.22
N GLU A 354 35.70 -12.01 19.86
CA GLU A 354 36.45 -11.92 21.13
C GLU A 354 37.77 -11.16 20.96
N THR A 355 38.45 -11.40 19.84
CA THR A 355 39.70 -10.69 19.51
C THR A 355 39.46 -9.18 19.36
N LEU A 356 38.38 -8.78 18.69
CA LEU A 356 38.01 -7.37 18.56
C LEU A 356 37.67 -6.73 19.92
N CYS A 357 36.89 -7.41 20.75
CA CYS A 357 36.52 -6.92 22.08
C CYS A 357 37.76 -6.69 22.95
N SER A 358 38.75 -7.60 22.87
CA SER A 358 40.03 -7.46 23.58
C SER A 358 40.86 -6.28 23.06
N LEU A 359 41.04 -6.17 21.74
CA LEU A 359 41.90 -5.16 21.13
C LEU A 359 41.34 -3.73 21.21
N LEU A 360 40.02 -3.57 21.12
CA LEU A 360 39.36 -2.25 21.03
C LEU A 360 38.55 -1.86 22.27
N GLY A 361 38.50 -2.69 23.33
CA GLY A 361 37.70 -2.43 24.53
C GLY A 361 38.05 -1.16 25.33
N ARG A 362 39.15 -0.47 24.97
CA ARG A 362 39.51 0.84 25.53
C ARG A 362 38.79 2.00 24.84
N ASP A 363 38.47 1.85 23.56
CA ASP A 363 37.92 2.91 22.69
C ASP A 363 36.45 2.64 22.31
N VAL A 364 36.02 1.38 22.41
CA VAL A 364 34.72 0.88 21.95
C VAL A 364 34.04 0.05 23.04
N ASP A 365 32.75 0.30 23.26
CA ASP A 365 31.86 -0.54 24.05
C ASP A 365 31.08 -1.47 23.09
N PHE A 366 31.33 -2.78 23.20
CA PHE A 366 30.72 -3.79 22.32
C PHE A 366 29.48 -4.45 22.95
N TYR A 367 28.52 -4.74 22.09
CA TYR A 367 27.27 -5.42 22.41
C TYR A 367 26.95 -6.44 21.33
N TYR A 368 26.14 -7.46 21.63
CA TYR A 368 25.70 -8.45 20.66
C TYR A 368 24.19 -8.39 20.44
N TRP A 369 23.78 -8.45 19.18
CA TRP A 369 22.42 -8.79 18.77
C TRP A 369 22.41 -10.24 18.27
N LEU A 370 21.72 -11.11 18.98
CA LEU A 370 21.73 -12.56 18.75
C LEU A 370 20.32 -13.11 18.61
N ARG A 371 20.02 -13.80 17.50
CA ARG A 371 18.76 -14.51 17.29
C ARG A 371 18.95 -16.03 17.36
N ARG A 372 18.19 -16.68 18.24
CA ARG A 372 18.17 -18.15 18.41
C ARG A 372 16.75 -18.63 18.71
N GLY A 373 16.30 -19.64 17.97
CA GLY A 373 14.93 -20.15 18.09
C GLY A 373 13.91 -19.04 17.89
N ASN A 374 13.03 -18.85 18.87
CA ASN A 374 11.97 -17.86 18.88
C ASN A 374 12.35 -16.57 19.65
N GLN A 375 13.64 -16.27 19.83
CA GLN A 375 14.09 -15.13 20.63
C GLN A 375 15.25 -14.36 19.99
N CYS A 376 15.17 -13.03 20.09
CA CYS A 376 16.31 -12.12 19.92
C CYS A 376 16.78 -11.63 21.29
N ARG A 377 18.10 -11.59 21.50
CA ARG A 377 18.73 -11.16 22.75
C ARG A 377 19.73 -10.06 22.48
N LEU A 378 19.68 -9.02 23.31
CA LEU A 378 20.70 -7.98 23.39
C LEU A 378 21.63 -8.29 24.56
N LEU A 379 22.91 -8.49 24.29
CA LEU A 379 23.91 -8.89 25.28
C LEU A 379 25.06 -7.87 25.39
N THR A 380 25.69 -7.78 26.56
CA THR A 380 26.99 -7.10 26.73
C THR A 380 28.12 -7.96 26.12
N ALA A 381 29.30 -7.35 25.92
CA ALA A 381 30.51 -8.07 25.50
C ALA A 381 30.88 -9.25 26.44
N ASP A 382 30.51 -9.15 27.72
CA ASP A 382 30.76 -10.16 28.75
C ASP A 382 29.68 -11.26 28.80
N GLY A 383 28.67 -11.18 27.94
CA GLY A 383 27.61 -12.19 27.81
C GLY A 383 26.40 -11.97 28.73
N GLU A 384 26.32 -10.84 29.43
CA GLU A 384 25.16 -10.51 30.25
C GLU A 384 23.98 -10.09 29.36
N GLU A 385 22.81 -10.70 29.59
CA GLU A 385 21.59 -10.37 28.86
C GLU A 385 20.98 -9.07 29.40
N ILE A 386 20.90 -8.06 28.54
CA ILE A 386 20.31 -6.76 28.85
C ILE A 386 18.80 -6.83 28.61
N GLU A 387 18.40 -7.39 27.47
CA GLU A 387 17.01 -7.43 27.04
C GLU A 387 16.75 -8.62 26.11
N ARG A 388 15.51 -9.10 26.11
CA ARG A 388 15.04 -10.25 25.33
C ARG A 388 13.72 -9.92 24.64
N PHE A 389 13.62 -10.32 23.38
CA PHE A 389 12.45 -10.10 22.53
C PHE A 389 11.98 -11.42 21.96
N GLU A 390 10.67 -11.67 21.99
CA GLU A 390 10.06 -12.84 21.36
C GLU A 390 9.84 -12.56 19.87
N VAL A 391 10.25 -13.50 19.03
CA VAL A 391 10.11 -13.45 17.56
C VAL A 391 9.69 -14.82 17.02
N PRO A 392 9.07 -14.89 15.84
CA PRO A 392 8.79 -16.16 15.20
C PRO A 392 10.08 -16.98 14.97
N GLU A 393 9.98 -18.30 15.01
CA GLU A 393 11.10 -19.16 14.61
C GLU A 393 11.22 -19.14 13.08
N VAL A 394 12.44 -18.93 12.58
CA VAL A 394 12.76 -18.92 11.15
C VAL A 394 13.95 -19.82 10.88
N GLY A 395 13.99 -20.38 9.67
CA GLY A 395 15.14 -21.16 9.21
C GLY A 395 16.41 -20.31 9.12
N TRP A 396 17.57 -20.94 9.31
CA TRP A 396 18.90 -20.28 9.31
C TRP A 396 19.14 -19.39 8.09
N THR A 397 18.72 -19.83 6.90
CA THR A 397 18.97 -19.16 5.63
C THR A 397 17.75 -18.42 5.06
N ASP A 398 16.64 -18.41 5.78
CA ASP A 398 15.34 -18.29 5.10
C ASP A 398 14.71 -16.91 5.20
N ALA A 399 15.07 -16.14 6.23
CA ALA A 399 14.44 -14.87 6.57
C ALA A 399 14.96 -13.72 5.69
N MET A 400 14.06 -13.10 4.92
CA MET A 400 14.34 -11.84 4.23
C MET A 400 13.84 -10.64 5.02
N CYS A 401 12.57 -10.67 5.42
CA CYS A 401 11.93 -9.68 6.28
C CYS A 401 11.25 -10.38 7.46
N ASP A 402 11.34 -9.80 8.65
CA ASP A 402 10.71 -10.30 9.88
C ASP A 402 10.32 -9.09 10.75
N ALA A 403 9.08 -8.62 10.62
CA ALA A 403 8.64 -7.39 11.28
C ALA A 403 8.86 -7.40 12.82
N PRO A 404 8.61 -8.50 13.56
CA PRO A 404 8.94 -8.58 14.98
C PRO A 404 10.42 -8.33 15.29
N GLU A 405 11.33 -8.98 14.57
CA GLU A 405 12.77 -8.75 14.73
C GLU A 405 13.17 -7.33 14.30
N GLU A 406 12.70 -6.84 13.16
CA GLU A 406 13.04 -5.52 12.61
C GLU A 406 12.66 -4.40 13.59
N VAL A 407 11.46 -4.48 14.15
CA VAL A 407 10.96 -3.53 15.15
C VAL A 407 11.82 -3.59 16.41
N ALA A 408 12.04 -4.79 16.97
CA ALA A 408 12.84 -4.97 18.19
C ALA A 408 14.29 -4.46 17.99
N PHE A 409 14.88 -4.76 16.84
CA PHE A 409 16.21 -4.32 16.47
C PHE A 409 16.31 -2.80 16.31
N SER A 410 15.34 -2.18 15.62
CA SER A 410 15.29 -0.72 15.47
C SER A 410 15.13 -0.02 16.83
N ASN A 411 14.30 -0.58 17.71
CA ASN A 411 14.10 -0.09 19.06
C ASN A 411 15.40 -0.16 19.88
N ALA A 412 16.08 -1.32 19.87
CA ALA A 412 17.35 -1.50 20.58
C ALA A 412 18.42 -0.49 20.09
N ILE A 413 18.52 -0.27 18.77
CA ILE A 413 19.42 0.74 18.21
C ILE A 413 19.16 2.13 18.77
N SER A 414 17.89 2.52 18.85
CA SER A 414 17.54 3.85 19.30
C SER A 414 17.59 4.04 20.81
N HIS A 415 17.06 3.07 21.55
CA HIS A 415 16.99 3.09 23.01
C HIS A 415 18.37 3.08 23.66
N TYR A 416 19.31 2.27 23.15
CA TYR A 416 20.67 2.20 23.68
C TYR A 416 21.65 3.14 22.95
N ASN A 417 21.16 3.87 21.95
CA ASN A 417 21.88 4.88 21.15
C ASN A 417 23.22 4.34 20.60
N PHE A 418 23.13 3.20 19.91
CA PHE A 418 24.27 2.62 19.19
C PHE A 418 24.74 3.57 18.09
N ASP A 419 26.06 3.71 17.94
CA ASP A 419 26.66 4.54 16.91
C ASP A 419 26.87 3.74 15.62
N ILE A 420 27.12 2.44 15.77
CA ILE A 420 27.49 1.54 14.67
C ILE A 420 26.80 0.19 14.89
N VAL A 421 26.33 -0.40 13.80
CA VAL A 421 25.98 -1.82 13.73
C VAL A 421 27.01 -2.52 12.85
N HIS A 422 27.71 -3.49 13.42
CA HIS A 422 28.68 -4.32 12.71
C HIS A 422 28.10 -5.72 12.51
N PHE A 423 27.65 -6.00 11.29
CA PHE A 423 27.16 -7.31 10.89
C PHE A 423 28.32 -8.28 10.73
N GLN A 424 28.33 -9.31 11.58
CA GLN A 424 29.25 -10.42 11.51
C GLN A 424 28.66 -11.52 10.63
N HIS A 425 27.37 -11.84 10.82
CA HIS A 425 26.68 -12.82 10.00
C HIS A 425 25.17 -12.61 10.13
N LEU A 426 24.40 -12.94 9.08
CA LEU A 426 22.94 -12.78 9.03
C LEU A 426 22.17 -14.11 9.09
N GLY A 427 22.83 -15.21 9.43
CA GLY A 427 22.17 -16.48 9.71
C GLY A 427 21.18 -16.33 10.88
N HIS A 428 19.98 -16.89 10.73
CA HIS A 428 18.80 -16.69 11.58
C HIS A 428 18.17 -15.29 11.56
N HIS A 429 18.90 -14.26 11.12
CA HIS A 429 18.43 -12.88 11.10
C HIS A 429 17.75 -12.54 9.77
N ALA A 430 16.83 -11.58 9.79
CA ALA A 430 16.29 -11.01 8.56
C ALA A 430 17.37 -10.24 7.77
N LEU A 431 17.45 -10.46 6.46
CA LEU A 431 18.35 -9.71 5.57
C LEU A 431 18.05 -8.20 5.56
N SER A 432 16.78 -7.82 5.82
CA SER A 432 16.31 -6.44 5.91
C SER A 432 17.02 -5.62 6.99
N LEU A 433 17.60 -6.25 8.02
CA LEU A 433 18.24 -5.56 9.14
C LEU A 433 19.36 -4.59 8.73
N LEU A 434 20.05 -4.86 7.61
CA LEU A 434 21.04 -3.93 7.03
C LEU A 434 20.41 -2.56 6.71
N ARG A 435 19.21 -2.58 6.13
CA ARG A 435 18.47 -1.37 5.75
C ARG A 435 17.79 -0.72 6.95
N ILE A 436 17.31 -1.52 7.91
CA ILE A 436 16.74 -1.04 9.19
C ILE A 436 17.80 -0.31 10.02
N ALA A 437 19.01 -0.88 10.15
CA ALA A 437 20.13 -0.23 10.83
C ALA A 437 20.40 1.15 10.21
N LYS A 438 20.52 1.21 8.88
CA LYS A 438 20.77 2.48 8.19
C LYS A 438 19.63 3.49 8.33
N ALA A 439 18.38 3.02 8.35
CA ALA A 439 17.20 3.84 8.62
C ALA A 439 17.17 4.41 10.05
N CYS A 440 17.87 3.76 10.98
CA CYS A 440 18.13 4.30 12.32
C CYS A 440 19.29 5.30 12.35
N GLY A 441 19.94 5.61 11.21
CA GLY A 441 20.99 6.63 11.12
C GLY A 441 22.33 6.26 11.74
N VAL A 442 22.58 4.97 11.98
CA VAL A 442 23.87 4.47 12.48
C VAL A 442 24.82 4.12 11.33
N GLY A 443 26.11 4.02 11.64
CA GLY A 443 27.09 3.46 10.70
C GLY A 443 26.87 1.96 10.53
N VAL A 444 26.91 1.46 9.29
CA VAL A 444 26.71 0.03 8.99
C VAL A 444 27.99 -0.57 8.42
N VAL A 445 28.57 -1.52 9.16
CA VAL A 445 29.78 -2.26 8.77
C VAL A 445 29.43 -3.73 8.57
N PHE A 446 30.01 -4.38 7.56
CA PHE A 446 29.79 -5.80 7.29
C PHE A 446 31.11 -6.54 7.13
N SER A 447 31.33 -7.60 7.92
CA SER A 447 32.46 -8.52 7.74
C SER A 447 32.05 -9.74 6.92
N ALA A 448 32.67 -9.93 5.75
CA ALA A 448 32.40 -11.06 4.88
C ALA A 448 33.20 -12.31 5.32
N HIS A 449 32.70 -13.00 6.35
CA HIS A 449 33.34 -14.22 6.88
C HIS A 449 33.12 -15.47 6.01
N ASP A 450 32.08 -15.47 5.17
CA ASP A 450 31.72 -16.53 4.24
C ASP A 450 31.04 -15.96 2.98
N PHE A 451 30.59 -16.83 2.07
CA PHE A 451 29.91 -16.44 0.85
C PHE A 451 28.39 -16.47 0.96
N TRP A 452 27.82 -16.31 2.17
CA TRP A 452 26.38 -16.23 2.36
C TRP A 452 25.76 -15.09 1.55
N LEU A 453 26.42 -13.94 1.41
CA LEU A 453 25.90 -12.89 0.52
C LEU A 453 25.67 -13.39 -0.91
N ILE A 454 26.51 -14.30 -1.42
CA ILE A 454 26.37 -14.86 -2.78
C ILE A 454 25.25 -15.90 -2.84
N SER A 455 25.21 -16.89 -1.93
CA SER A 455 24.25 -18.00 -1.97
C SER A 455 23.96 -18.61 -0.60
N SER A 456 22.76 -19.20 -0.40
CA SER A 456 22.36 -19.96 0.81
C SER A 456 23.27 -21.12 1.14
N ARG A 457 23.93 -21.64 0.12
CA ARG A 457 25.07 -22.51 0.28
C ARG A 457 26.30 -21.62 0.45
N TYR A 458 26.52 -21.12 1.67
CA TYR A 458 27.62 -20.19 2.01
C TYR A 458 29.03 -20.71 1.70
N ASN A 459 29.15 -22.02 1.44
CA ASN A 459 30.38 -22.68 1.00
C ASN A 459 30.52 -22.81 -0.53
N LEU A 460 29.52 -22.38 -1.31
CA LEU A 460 29.51 -22.43 -2.78
C LEU A 460 29.68 -23.84 -3.39
N LEU A 461 29.40 -24.90 -2.62
CA LEU A 461 29.47 -26.28 -3.10
C LEU A 461 28.15 -26.71 -3.73
N ASP A 462 28.20 -27.41 -4.88
CA ASP A 462 27.04 -28.03 -5.52
C ASP A 462 26.50 -29.24 -4.70
N GLN A 463 25.45 -29.90 -5.21
CA GLN A 463 24.87 -31.12 -4.61
C GLN A 463 25.84 -32.32 -4.58
N SER A 464 26.93 -32.25 -5.35
CA SER A 464 27.99 -33.25 -5.44
C SER A 464 29.27 -32.86 -4.66
N PHE A 465 29.20 -31.81 -3.82
CA PHE A 465 30.34 -31.27 -3.07
C PHE A 465 31.49 -30.76 -3.95
N ARG A 466 31.17 -30.18 -5.12
CA ARG A 466 32.15 -29.54 -6.01
C ARG A 466 31.97 -28.03 -6.03
N TYR A 467 33.08 -27.33 -6.06
CA TYR A 467 33.14 -25.89 -6.29
C TYR A 467 33.44 -25.60 -7.76
N ASP A 468 32.68 -24.67 -8.33
CA ASP A 468 32.91 -24.08 -9.64
C ASP A 468 32.64 -22.57 -9.53
N GLU A 469 33.68 -21.78 -9.74
CA GLU A 469 33.63 -20.34 -9.56
C GLU A 469 32.73 -19.64 -10.60
N GLU A 470 32.75 -20.10 -11.86
CA GLU A 470 31.93 -19.50 -12.92
C GLU A 470 30.45 -19.81 -12.70
N GLN A 471 30.14 -20.98 -12.15
CA GLN A 471 28.80 -21.27 -11.69
C GLN A 471 28.41 -20.37 -10.50
N ALA A 472 29.29 -20.13 -9.53
CA ALA A 472 29.04 -19.23 -8.39
C ALA A 472 28.64 -17.82 -8.83
N LYS A 473 29.28 -17.31 -9.90
CA LYS A 473 28.95 -16.01 -10.51
C LYS A 473 27.58 -16.02 -11.21
N SER A 474 27.15 -17.15 -11.76
CA SER A 474 25.91 -17.28 -12.53
C SER A 474 24.69 -17.52 -11.64
N VAL A 475 23.76 -16.55 -11.64
CA VAL A 475 22.45 -16.69 -10.97
C VAL A 475 21.65 -17.86 -11.51
N VAL A 476 21.71 -18.13 -12.82
CA VAL A 476 20.98 -19.22 -13.48
C VAL A 476 21.54 -20.57 -13.08
N ALA A 477 22.87 -20.70 -13.01
CA ALA A 477 23.51 -21.94 -12.57
C ALA A 477 23.12 -22.26 -11.12
N TYR A 478 23.12 -21.24 -10.25
CA TYR A 478 22.78 -21.42 -8.84
C TYR A 478 21.30 -21.67 -8.60
N ASP A 479 20.40 -21.10 -9.40
CA ASP A 479 18.98 -21.48 -9.39
C ASP A 479 18.81 -22.99 -9.65
N ILE A 480 19.54 -23.54 -10.63
CA ILE A 480 19.52 -24.98 -10.94
C ILE A 480 20.11 -25.80 -9.78
N ILE A 481 21.23 -25.36 -9.20
CA ILE A 481 21.85 -26.03 -8.06
C ILE A 481 20.89 -26.06 -6.86
N LEU A 482 20.25 -24.93 -6.52
CA LEU A 482 19.31 -24.86 -5.40
C LEU A 482 18.02 -25.64 -5.68
N LYS A 483 17.53 -25.67 -6.92
CA LYS A 483 16.41 -26.55 -7.30
C LYS A 483 16.76 -28.02 -7.07
N ASN A 484 17.94 -28.46 -7.47
CA ASN A 484 18.37 -29.85 -7.32
C ASN A 484 18.74 -30.24 -5.89
N ALA A 485 19.38 -29.33 -5.15
CA ALA A 485 19.90 -29.59 -3.81
C ALA A 485 18.85 -29.39 -2.70
N GLU A 486 17.97 -28.41 -2.86
CA GLU A 486 17.09 -27.91 -1.79
C GLU A 486 15.62 -27.77 -2.24
N ASN A 487 15.29 -28.15 -3.48
CA ASN A 487 13.96 -28.04 -4.08
C ASN A 487 13.37 -26.60 -4.09
N VAL A 488 14.24 -25.59 -4.19
CA VAL A 488 13.81 -24.19 -4.38
C VAL A 488 13.32 -24.00 -5.81
N GLU A 489 12.16 -23.36 -6.01
CA GLU A 489 11.64 -23.10 -7.36
C GLU A 489 12.54 -22.15 -8.16
N TYR A 490 12.51 -22.27 -9.49
CA TYR A 490 13.26 -21.39 -10.38
C TYR A 490 12.93 -19.91 -10.12
N GLY A 491 13.93 -19.04 -10.16
CA GLY A 491 13.83 -17.63 -9.80
C GLY A 491 14.07 -17.34 -8.31
N GLY A 492 14.24 -18.36 -7.46
CA GLY A 492 14.51 -18.19 -6.03
C GLY A 492 15.84 -17.50 -5.73
N GLU A 493 16.94 -17.94 -6.35
CA GLU A 493 18.25 -17.30 -6.21
C GLU A 493 18.24 -15.90 -6.83
N GLN A 494 17.58 -15.72 -7.97
CA GLN A 494 17.44 -14.40 -8.59
C GLN A 494 16.77 -13.41 -7.64
N THR A 495 15.67 -13.83 -7.02
CA THR A 495 14.93 -13.02 -6.02
C THR A 495 15.84 -12.68 -4.84
N ARG A 496 16.55 -13.69 -4.32
CA ARG A 496 17.44 -13.52 -3.17
C ARG A 496 18.60 -12.57 -3.48
N ARG A 497 19.33 -12.77 -4.58
CA ARG A 497 20.46 -11.89 -4.98
C ARG A 497 19.99 -10.47 -5.27
N ALA A 498 18.81 -10.28 -5.87
CA ALA A 498 18.24 -8.95 -6.08
C ALA A 498 17.92 -8.25 -4.74
N PHE A 499 17.37 -8.99 -3.78
CA PHE A 499 17.12 -8.47 -2.43
C PHE A 499 18.44 -8.12 -1.71
N VAL A 500 19.43 -9.01 -1.73
CA VAL A 500 20.76 -8.76 -1.15
C VAL A 500 21.39 -7.54 -1.79
N ALA A 501 21.45 -7.45 -3.13
CA ALA A 501 22.00 -6.29 -3.84
C ALA A 501 21.37 -4.96 -3.36
N THR A 502 20.06 -4.95 -3.13
CA THR A 502 19.34 -3.79 -2.57
C THR A 502 19.79 -3.48 -1.14
N MET A 503 19.99 -4.49 -0.29
CA MET A 503 20.44 -4.30 1.10
C MET A 503 21.87 -3.76 1.17
N LEU A 504 22.77 -4.19 0.28
CA LEU A 504 24.18 -3.76 0.26
C LEU A 504 24.35 -2.25 0.00
N HIS A 505 23.35 -1.57 -0.59
CA HIS A 505 23.35 -0.10 -0.67
C HIS A 505 23.34 0.58 0.71
N SER A 506 22.84 -0.10 1.74
CA SER A 506 22.73 0.44 3.10
C SER A 506 24.00 0.25 3.94
N VAL A 507 24.97 -0.51 3.44
CA VAL A 507 26.26 -0.74 4.10
C VAL A 507 27.24 0.39 3.77
N ASP A 508 27.93 0.91 4.78
CA ASP A 508 28.92 1.98 4.64
C ASP A 508 30.34 1.43 4.38
N ALA A 509 30.70 0.32 5.05
CA ALA A 509 32.00 -0.32 4.89
C ALA A 509 31.93 -1.87 4.90
N PHE A 510 32.74 -2.50 4.06
CA PHE A 510 32.91 -3.95 3.99
C PHE A 510 34.32 -4.37 4.38
N LEU A 511 34.44 -5.43 5.16
CA LEU A 511 35.70 -6.04 5.55
C LEU A 511 35.83 -7.41 4.90
N PHE A 512 36.94 -7.63 4.18
CA PHE A 512 37.26 -8.89 3.52
C PHE A 512 38.55 -9.51 4.08
N GLY A 513 38.59 -10.83 4.12
CA GLY A 513 39.77 -11.58 4.52
C GLY A 513 40.86 -11.59 3.44
N THR A 514 40.48 -11.62 2.17
CA THR A 514 41.39 -11.80 1.03
C THR A 514 40.92 -11.03 -0.21
N GLU A 515 41.84 -10.79 -1.15
CA GLU A 515 41.52 -10.18 -2.45
C GLU A 515 40.57 -11.07 -3.28
N HIS A 516 40.71 -12.40 -3.23
CA HIS A 516 39.78 -13.30 -3.90
C HIS A 516 38.34 -13.15 -3.39
N SER A 517 38.12 -13.14 -2.06
CA SER A 517 36.77 -13.00 -1.50
C SER A 517 36.13 -11.64 -1.86
N TYR A 518 36.92 -10.57 -1.89
CA TYR A 518 36.48 -9.27 -2.40
C TYR A 518 36.13 -9.34 -3.90
N THR A 519 37.05 -9.86 -4.72
CA THR A 519 36.89 -9.92 -6.18
C THR A 519 35.64 -10.70 -6.58
N LEU A 520 35.49 -11.93 -6.08
CA LEU A 520 34.34 -12.79 -6.37
C LEU A 520 33.02 -12.11 -5.96
N THR A 521 32.95 -11.55 -4.76
CA THR A 521 31.74 -10.88 -4.27
C THR A 521 31.43 -9.61 -5.08
N SER A 522 32.45 -8.86 -5.50
CA SER A 522 32.29 -7.62 -6.30
C SER A 522 31.91 -7.86 -7.76
N GLU A 523 32.21 -9.04 -8.31
CA GLU A 523 31.74 -9.47 -9.63
C GLU A 523 30.26 -9.83 -9.59
N VAL A 524 29.80 -10.51 -8.53
CA VAL A 524 28.37 -10.79 -8.30
C VAL A 524 27.60 -9.52 -7.96
N TYR A 525 28.19 -8.65 -7.13
CA TYR A 525 27.59 -7.41 -6.65
C TYR A 525 28.46 -6.18 -6.97
N PRO A 526 28.32 -5.59 -8.17
CA PRO A 526 29.13 -4.45 -8.60
C PRO A 526 29.05 -3.21 -7.69
N ILE A 527 28.00 -3.10 -6.86
CA ILE A 527 27.83 -2.01 -5.88
C ILE A 527 29.01 -1.93 -4.89
N LEU A 528 29.68 -3.04 -4.57
CA LEU A 528 30.86 -3.06 -3.69
C LEU A 528 32.00 -2.16 -4.20
N LYS A 529 32.12 -1.98 -5.52
CA LYS A 529 33.16 -1.13 -6.13
C LYS A 529 32.95 0.36 -5.85
N GLN A 530 31.76 0.74 -5.38
CA GLN A 530 31.39 2.12 -5.01
C GLN A 530 31.39 2.32 -3.49
N LYS A 531 31.76 1.30 -2.72
CA LYS A 531 31.71 1.29 -1.25
C LYS A 531 33.12 1.31 -0.67
N ASN A 532 33.23 1.64 0.61
CA ASN A 532 34.50 1.51 1.33
C ASN A 532 34.75 0.03 1.62
N CYS A 533 35.72 -0.57 0.93
CA CYS A 533 36.07 -1.98 1.10
C CYS A 533 37.51 -2.08 1.61
N ALA A 534 37.71 -2.83 2.69
CA ALA A 534 39.03 -3.05 3.28
C ALA A 534 39.37 -4.54 3.30
N VAL A 535 40.47 -4.92 2.65
CA VAL A 535 41.04 -6.27 2.70
C VAL A 535 42.08 -6.29 3.81
N LEU A 536 41.69 -6.77 4.99
CA LEU A 536 42.49 -6.65 6.21
C LEU A 536 43.02 -8.00 6.73
N GLY A 537 42.53 -9.12 6.20
CA GLY A 537 42.72 -10.43 6.79
C GLY A 537 41.83 -10.66 8.00
N ILE A 538 42.12 -11.73 8.76
CA ILE A 538 41.49 -12.00 10.06
C ILE A 538 42.61 -12.11 11.09
N PRO A 539 42.59 -11.28 12.15
CA PRO A 539 43.60 -11.32 13.20
C PRO A 539 43.51 -12.64 13.97
N SER A 540 44.66 -13.23 14.28
CA SER A 540 44.74 -14.34 15.23
C SER A 540 44.64 -13.80 16.67
N PRO A 541 44.08 -14.56 17.61
CA PRO A 541 44.05 -14.20 19.02
C PRO A 541 45.47 -14.08 19.59
N GLU A 542 45.75 -13.03 20.36
CA GLU A 542 47.02 -12.89 21.06
C GLU A 542 47.12 -13.91 22.22
N SER A 543 48.16 -14.74 22.22
CA SER A 543 48.51 -15.57 23.39
C SER A 543 49.24 -14.73 24.44
N THR A 544 49.07 -15.07 25.72
CA THR A 544 49.72 -14.37 26.86
C THR A 544 51.25 -14.39 26.80
N LEU A 545 51.84 -15.35 26.07
CA LEU A 545 53.26 -15.41 25.72
C LEU A 545 53.39 -15.45 24.19
N PRO A 546 54.35 -14.73 23.58
CA PRO A 546 54.59 -14.83 22.14
C PRO A 546 54.95 -16.27 21.77
N VAL A 547 54.22 -16.88 20.85
CA VAL A 547 54.55 -18.22 20.34
C VAL A 547 55.86 -18.13 19.57
N ALA A 548 56.93 -18.67 20.14
CA ALA A 548 58.19 -18.81 19.42
C ALA A 548 58.00 -19.84 18.29
N ARG A 549 58.33 -19.46 17.05
CA ARG A 549 58.30 -20.39 15.91
C ARG A 549 59.18 -21.61 16.21
N LYS A 550 58.75 -22.79 15.74
CA LYS A 550 59.57 -24.01 15.79
C LYS A 550 60.95 -23.72 15.17
N ALA A 551 62.02 -24.20 15.80
CA ALA A 551 63.34 -24.16 15.18
C ALA A 551 63.46 -25.31 14.16
N TYR A 552 64.20 -25.11 13.08
CA TYR A 552 64.40 -26.17 12.10
C TYR A 552 65.21 -27.34 12.71
N GLU A 553 64.70 -28.55 12.54
CA GLU A 553 65.33 -29.80 12.94
C GLU A 553 65.35 -30.80 11.77
N PRO A 554 66.52 -31.35 11.39
CA PRO A 554 66.60 -32.38 10.35
C PRO A 554 65.78 -33.64 10.68
N LEU A 555 65.43 -34.45 9.68
CA LEU A 555 64.68 -35.69 9.95
C LEU A 555 65.55 -36.79 10.57
N GLU A 556 66.79 -36.96 10.10
CA GLU A 556 67.72 -38.01 10.61
C GLU A 556 67.10 -39.42 10.74
N GLY A 557 66.17 -39.78 9.85
CA GLY A 557 65.46 -41.07 9.85
C GLY A 557 64.15 -41.09 10.65
N ARG A 558 63.76 -40.01 11.33
CA ARG A 558 62.43 -39.85 11.95
C ARG A 558 61.33 -39.71 10.89
N LYS A 559 60.10 -40.08 11.27
CA LYS A 559 58.91 -39.86 10.43
C LYS A 559 58.67 -38.35 10.26
N LEU A 560 58.27 -37.92 9.06
CA LEU A 560 57.83 -36.54 8.84
C LEU A 560 56.49 -36.33 9.55
N GLY A 561 56.43 -35.36 10.47
CA GLY A 561 55.20 -35.05 11.19
C GLY A 561 54.26 -34.20 10.34
N VAL A 562 53.01 -34.64 10.19
CA VAL A 562 52.00 -33.99 9.35
C VAL A 562 50.78 -33.63 10.20
N ALA A 563 50.55 -32.34 10.41
CA ALA A 563 49.41 -31.81 11.15
C ALA A 563 48.20 -31.57 10.23
N ILE A 564 47.03 -31.96 10.68
CA ILE A 564 45.74 -31.57 10.13
C ILE A 564 45.12 -30.62 11.15
N VAL A 565 44.94 -29.35 10.77
CA VAL A 565 44.57 -28.28 11.72
C VAL A 565 43.16 -27.75 11.41
N GLY A 566 42.27 -27.89 12.38
CA GLY A 566 40.87 -27.48 12.31
C GLY A 566 39.91 -28.68 12.37
N ASN A 567 38.61 -28.41 12.30
CA ASN A 567 37.60 -29.46 12.37
C ASN A 567 37.78 -30.48 11.22
N PHE A 568 37.76 -31.77 11.56
CA PHE A 568 37.91 -32.87 10.63
C PHE A 568 36.53 -33.27 10.08
N LEU A 569 36.15 -32.65 8.97
CA LEU A 569 34.90 -32.90 8.26
C LEU A 569 35.09 -32.83 6.74
N ARG A 570 34.07 -33.26 6.00
CA ARG A 570 34.14 -33.43 4.55
C ARG A 570 34.58 -32.18 3.81
N THR A 571 33.99 -31.03 4.15
CA THR A 571 34.29 -29.75 3.48
C THR A 571 35.71 -29.24 3.75
N LYS A 572 36.39 -29.74 4.79
CA LYS A 572 37.78 -29.44 5.12
C LYS A 572 38.77 -30.46 4.53
N GLY A 573 38.30 -31.34 3.64
CA GLY A 573 39.16 -32.29 2.91
C GLY A 573 39.36 -33.63 3.60
N ALA A 574 38.53 -34.00 4.59
CA ALA A 574 38.65 -35.26 5.33
C ALA A 574 38.76 -36.49 4.41
N ASP A 575 37.94 -36.58 3.35
CA ASP A 575 37.99 -37.70 2.38
C ASP A 575 39.37 -37.81 1.71
N THR A 576 39.97 -36.68 1.31
CA THR A 576 41.31 -36.65 0.71
C THR A 576 42.37 -37.06 1.71
N ILE A 577 42.24 -36.62 2.96
CA ILE A 577 43.19 -36.95 4.03
C ILE A 577 43.12 -38.44 4.39
N LEU A 578 41.93 -39.05 4.45
CA LEU A 578 41.78 -40.48 4.72
C LEU A 578 42.42 -41.31 3.60
N ASN A 579 42.11 -40.99 2.35
CA ASN A 579 42.73 -41.65 1.19
C ASN A 579 44.26 -41.47 1.21
N LEU A 580 44.76 -40.29 1.61
CA LEU A 580 46.19 -40.03 1.77
C LEU A 580 46.82 -40.93 2.85
N ILE A 581 46.18 -41.07 4.02
CA ILE A 581 46.67 -41.92 5.12
C ILE A 581 46.75 -43.38 4.67
N GLU A 582 45.79 -43.87 3.88
CA GLU A 582 45.79 -45.24 3.36
C GLU A 582 46.92 -45.52 2.36
N ILE A 583 47.23 -44.56 1.47
CA ILE A 583 48.27 -44.75 0.44
C ILE A 583 49.68 -44.39 0.91
N ALA A 584 49.80 -43.63 2.02
CA ALA A 584 51.08 -43.20 2.56
C ALA A 584 51.78 -44.36 3.30
N HIS A 585 53.10 -44.49 3.14
CA HIS A 585 53.85 -45.53 3.84
C HIS A 585 53.90 -45.20 5.36
N PRO A 586 53.46 -46.10 6.26
CA PRO A 586 53.28 -45.79 7.68
C PRO A 586 54.60 -45.51 8.42
N GLU A 587 55.74 -45.93 7.85
CA GLU A 587 57.08 -45.63 8.37
C GLU A 587 57.66 -44.30 7.89
N HIS A 588 57.02 -43.61 6.94
CA HIS A 588 57.51 -42.33 6.42
C HIS A 588 56.86 -41.12 7.11
N PHE A 589 55.60 -41.26 7.54
CA PHE A 589 54.77 -40.13 7.99
C PHE A 589 54.06 -40.44 9.31
N GLN A 590 54.01 -39.44 10.20
CA GLN A 590 53.19 -39.45 11.40
C GLN A 590 52.11 -38.36 11.26
N PHE A 591 50.84 -38.76 11.23
CA PHE A 591 49.71 -37.84 11.09
C PHE A 591 49.15 -37.43 12.46
N HIS A 592 48.89 -36.15 12.63
CA HIS A 592 48.34 -35.57 13.85
C HIS A 592 47.08 -34.77 13.51
N ILE A 593 45.93 -35.17 14.04
CA ILE A 593 44.65 -34.47 13.81
C ILE A 593 44.33 -33.59 15.03
N PHE A 594 44.31 -32.28 14.80
CA PHE A 594 44.02 -31.23 15.78
C PHE A 594 42.68 -30.58 15.45
N GLY A 595 41.66 -30.86 16.25
CA GLY A 595 40.31 -30.33 16.07
C GLY A 595 39.21 -31.34 16.36
N ALA A 596 37.96 -30.89 16.27
CA ALA A 596 36.81 -31.77 16.44
C ALA A 596 36.66 -32.72 15.24
N VAL A 597 36.54 -34.01 15.50
CA VAL A 597 36.25 -35.01 14.46
C VAL A 597 34.75 -35.15 14.30
N HIS A 598 34.24 -34.91 13.09
CA HIS A 598 32.82 -35.06 12.80
C HIS A 598 32.37 -36.52 13.01
N PRO A 599 31.17 -36.78 13.56
CA PRO A 599 30.74 -38.13 13.91
C PRO A 599 30.85 -39.16 12.77
N GLU A 600 30.63 -38.73 11.53
CA GLU A 600 30.72 -39.61 10.34
C GLU A 600 32.12 -40.20 10.12
N TYR A 601 33.17 -39.49 10.54
CA TYR A 601 34.57 -39.92 10.37
C TYR A 601 35.16 -40.57 11.60
N LYS A 602 34.54 -40.40 12.76
CA LYS A 602 35.03 -40.97 14.01
C LYS A 602 35.15 -42.50 13.94
N GLN A 603 34.09 -43.16 13.46
CA GLN A 603 34.08 -44.62 13.29
C GLN A 603 35.08 -45.09 12.22
N VAL A 604 35.26 -44.30 11.16
CA VAL A 604 36.20 -44.63 10.08
C VAL A 604 37.65 -44.60 10.58
N LEU A 605 38.03 -43.56 11.31
CA LEU A 605 39.37 -43.42 11.91
C LEU A 605 39.66 -44.52 12.93
N GLU A 606 38.68 -44.92 13.74
CA GLU A 606 38.81 -46.04 14.69
C GLU A 606 39.02 -47.38 13.96
N ASN A 607 38.33 -47.60 12.84
CA ASN A 607 38.41 -48.84 12.05
C ASN A 607 39.68 -48.97 11.21
N LEU A 608 40.29 -47.84 10.80
CA LEU A 608 41.47 -47.79 9.93
C LEU A 608 42.72 -48.45 10.53
N LYS A 609 42.80 -48.64 11.86
CA LYS A 609 43.95 -49.25 12.57
C LYS A 609 45.33 -48.73 12.11
N CYS A 610 45.46 -47.43 11.87
CA CYS A 610 46.71 -46.80 11.46
C CYS A 610 47.55 -46.43 12.68
N PRO A 611 48.65 -47.15 13.01
CA PRO A 611 49.47 -46.84 14.20
C PRO A 611 50.21 -45.49 14.08
N ASN A 612 50.25 -44.90 12.88
CA ASN A 612 50.89 -43.63 12.57
C ASN A 612 49.92 -42.43 12.53
N VAL A 613 48.73 -42.55 13.15
CA VAL A 613 47.75 -41.45 13.30
C VAL A 613 47.50 -41.16 14.77
N THR A 614 47.54 -39.89 15.17
CA THR A 614 47.26 -39.44 16.54
C THR A 614 46.15 -38.40 16.54
N LEU A 615 45.11 -38.64 17.36
CA LEU A 615 44.01 -37.70 17.56
C LEU A 615 44.28 -36.87 18.83
N HIS A 616 44.44 -35.56 18.68
CA HIS A 616 44.68 -34.65 19.81
C HIS A 616 43.39 -34.03 20.36
N GLY A 617 42.30 -34.08 19.60
CA GLY A 617 41.03 -33.45 19.96
C GLY A 617 41.02 -31.94 19.73
N GLN A 618 40.02 -31.25 20.31
CA GLN A 618 39.92 -29.80 20.25
C GLN A 618 41.03 -29.15 21.09
N TYR A 619 41.69 -28.12 20.55
CA TYR A 619 42.65 -27.29 21.28
C TYR A 619 42.01 -25.98 21.70
N SER A 620 42.39 -25.48 22.89
CA SER A 620 41.95 -24.17 23.36
C SER A 620 42.75 -23.04 22.72
N MET A 621 42.10 -21.89 22.58
CA MET A 621 42.70 -20.66 22.06
C MET A 621 43.98 -20.31 22.82
N GLY A 622 45.08 -20.10 22.09
CA GLY A 622 46.41 -19.82 22.65
C GLY A 622 47.27 -21.04 22.99
N ASN A 623 46.72 -22.27 22.95
CA ASN A 623 47.50 -23.52 23.12
C ASN A 623 47.90 -24.18 21.79
N ILE A 624 48.32 -23.34 20.84
CA ILE A 624 48.71 -23.75 19.49
C ILE A 624 50.13 -24.32 19.43
N GLU A 625 50.91 -24.24 20.52
CA GLU A 625 52.26 -24.84 20.57
C GLU A 625 52.25 -26.36 20.37
N SER A 626 51.14 -27.01 20.69
CA SER A 626 50.92 -28.44 20.43
C SER A 626 51.09 -28.80 18.94
N LEU A 627 50.91 -27.85 18.02
CA LEU A 627 51.13 -28.05 16.58
C LEU A 627 52.61 -28.28 16.24
N LYS A 628 53.56 -27.82 17.07
CA LYS A 628 55.00 -27.92 16.81
C LYS A 628 55.54 -29.36 16.75
N VAL A 629 54.76 -30.34 17.20
CA VAL A 629 55.08 -31.77 17.02
C VAL A 629 55.17 -32.17 15.56
N ALA A 630 54.49 -31.45 14.66
CA ALA A 630 54.54 -31.66 13.23
C ALA A 630 55.52 -30.72 12.52
N ASP A 631 55.87 -31.04 11.28
CA ASP A 631 56.75 -30.26 10.39
C ASP A 631 55.96 -29.61 9.24
N VAL A 632 54.86 -30.26 8.84
CA VAL A 632 54.00 -29.87 7.71
C VAL A 632 52.56 -29.74 8.20
N ALA A 633 51.79 -28.80 7.67
CA ALA A 633 50.35 -28.68 7.92
C ALA A 633 49.55 -28.95 6.64
N LEU A 634 48.41 -29.63 6.75
CA LEU A 634 47.47 -29.87 5.66
C LEU A 634 46.21 -29.02 5.86
N ASN A 635 45.95 -28.11 4.91
CA ASN A 635 44.72 -27.32 4.84
C ASN A 635 44.06 -27.60 3.49
N LEU A 636 43.36 -28.74 3.38
CA LEU A 636 42.88 -29.29 2.11
C LEU A 636 41.38 -29.03 1.88
N SER A 637 40.87 -27.86 2.28
CA SER A 637 39.46 -27.52 2.14
C SER A 637 38.98 -27.62 0.69
N ILE A 638 37.79 -28.17 0.47
CA ILE A 638 37.24 -28.38 -0.89
C ILE A 638 36.39 -27.21 -1.41
N TRP A 639 36.21 -26.20 -0.57
CA TRP A 639 35.45 -25.00 -0.84
C TRP A 639 36.37 -23.78 -0.75
N PRO A 640 36.04 -22.66 -1.41
CA PRO A 640 36.84 -21.45 -1.31
C PRO A 640 36.76 -20.91 0.12
N GLU A 641 37.79 -21.12 0.93
CA GLU A 641 37.88 -20.46 2.22
C GLU A 641 38.01 -18.94 1.99
N THR A 642 37.40 -18.13 2.85
CA THR A 642 37.50 -16.65 2.80
C THR A 642 38.82 -16.12 3.37
N TYR A 643 39.38 -16.84 4.34
CA TYR A 643 40.69 -16.55 4.91
C TYR A 643 41.43 -17.79 5.44
N CYS A 644 40.77 -18.67 6.20
CA CYS A 644 41.35 -19.83 6.90
C CYS A 644 42.33 -19.44 8.04
N ILE A 645 41.83 -19.32 9.28
CA ILE A 645 42.65 -18.95 10.45
C ILE A 645 43.68 -20.04 10.79
N SER A 646 43.35 -21.32 10.59
CA SER A 646 44.28 -22.42 10.89
C SER A 646 45.54 -22.43 10.01
N LEU A 647 45.50 -21.80 8.84
CA LEU A 647 46.69 -21.54 8.02
C LEU A 647 47.63 -20.53 8.70
N SER A 648 47.08 -19.48 9.31
CA SER A 648 47.86 -18.52 10.11
C SER A 648 48.50 -19.22 11.32
N GLU A 649 47.76 -20.08 12.02
CA GLU A 649 48.26 -20.83 13.18
C GLU A 649 49.39 -21.79 12.80
N ALA A 650 49.30 -22.44 11.63
CA ALA A 650 50.36 -23.28 11.10
C ALA A 650 51.66 -22.50 10.88
N TRP A 651 51.58 -21.33 10.22
CA TRP A 651 52.73 -20.46 10.00
C TRP A 651 53.31 -19.88 11.31
N GLN A 652 52.45 -19.48 12.25
CA GLN A 652 52.89 -18.98 13.57
C GLN A 652 53.69 -20.02 14.35
N ASN A 653 53.40 -21.32 14.15
CA ASN A 653 54.16 -22.41 14.75
C ASN A 653 55.34 -22.90 13.89
N GLY A 654 55.53 -22.35 12.68
CA GLY A 654 56.63 -22.72 11.78
C GLY A 654 56.40 -24.01 10.99
N LEU A 655 55.14 -24.42 10.77
CA LEU A 655 54.82 -25.57 9.92
C LEU A 655 54.72 -25.14 8.45
N ILE A 656 55.22 -25.97 7.54
CA ILE A 656 55.11 -25.75 6.09
C ILE A 656 53.71 -26.20 5.64
N PRO A 657 52.83 -25.32 5.12
CA PRO A 657 51.50 -25.72 4.71
C PRO A 657 51.49 -26.37 3.32
N ILE A 658 50.64 -27.36 3.14
CA ILE A 658 50.15 -27.86 1.85
C ILE A 658 48.66 -27.57 1.79
N VAL A 659 48.27 -26.79 0.79
CA VAL A 659 46.93 -26.24 0.69
C VAL A 659 46.30 -26.56 -0.66
N THR A 660 44.97 -26.63 -0.69
CA THR A 660 44.23 -26.79 -1.95
C THR A 660 44.19 -25.51 -2.77
N ASP A 661 44.18 -25.67 -4.09
CA ASP A 661 44.10 -24.62 -5.09
C ASP A 661 42.70 -24.01 -5.17
N VAL A 662 42.28 -23.32 -4.10
CA VAL A 662 40.94 -22.74 -4.00
C VAL A 662 40.89 -21.55 -3.04
N GLY A 663 40.26 -20.45 -3.45
CA GLY A 663 39.99 -19.27 -2.61
C GLY A 663 41.21 -18.74 -1.86
N ALA A 664 41.03 -18.40 -0.58
CA ALA A 664 42.08 -17.84 0.25
C ALA A 664 43.30 -18.77 0.45
N LEU A 665 43.13 -20.07 0.28
CA LEU A 665 44.24 -21.01 0.39
C LEU A 665 45.23 -20.82 -0.78
N HIS A 666 44.70 -20.67 -2.00
CA HIS A 666 45.52 -20.33 -3.16
C HIS A 666 46.20 -18.97 -2.99
N ASP A 667 45.43 -17.93 -2.68
CA ASP A 667 45.92 -16.55 -2.61
C ASP A 667 47.06 -16.33 -1.61
N ARG A 668 47.01 -17.04 -0.48
CA ARG A 668 47.90 -16.77 0.66
C ARG A 668 49.20 -17.57 0.60
N VAL A 669 49.25 -18.69 -0.14
CA VAL A 669 50.43 -19.56 -0.23
C VAL A 669 51.12 -19.36 -1.58
N ALA A 670 52.39 -18.95 -1.54
CA ALA A 670 53.23 -18.91 -2.73
C ALA A 670 53.82 -20.30 -2.98
N ASP A 671 53.30 -21.00 -4.00
CA ASP A 671 53.67 -22.37 -4.35
C ASP A 671 55.20 -22.52 -4.50
N GLY A 672 55.78 -23.49 -3.80
CA GLY A 672 57.21 -23.78 -3.83
C GLY A 672 58.08 -22.82 -3.01
N VAL A 673 57.51 -21.77 -2.39
CA VAL A 673 58.24 -20.76 -1.62
C VAL A 673 57.98 -20.89 -0.12
N ASN A 674 56.73 -20.71 0.32
CA ASN A 674 56.34 -20.74 1.73
C ASN A 674 55.32 -21.85 2.05
N GLY A 675 55.14 -22.78 1.11
CA GLY A 675 54.21 -23.90 1.15
C GLY A 675 54.05 -24.54 -0.24
N PHE A 676 53.08 -25.44 -0.37
CA PHE A 676 52.67 -26.00 -1.66
C PHE A 676 51.18 -25.82 -1.91
N VAL A 677 50.83 -25.52 -3.16
CA VAL A 677 49.45 -25.50 -3.66
C VAL A 677 49.20 -26.78 -4.46
N VAL A 678 48.10 -27.47 -4.18
CA VAL A 678 47.74 -28.74 -4.81
C VAL A 678 46.30 -28.75 -5.34
N PRO A 679 46.00 -29.52 -6.41
CA PRO A 679 44.63 -29.65 -6.90
C PRO A 679 43.68 -30.25 -5.86
N LEU A 680 42.41 -29.84 -5.94
CA LEU A 680 41.31 -30.39 -5.15
C LEU A 680 41.20 -31.92 -5.32
N ASN A 681 40.85 -32.61 -4.23
CA ASN A 681 40.55 -34.06 -4.21
C ASN A 681 41.64 -34.96 -4.82
N ASN A 682 42.91 -34.59 -4.72
CA ASN A 682 44.02 -35.34 -5.31
C ASN A 682 45.07 -35.80 -4.26
N PRO A 683 44.81 -36.89 -3.52
CA PRO A 683 45.70 -37.37 -2.47
C PRO A 683 47.08 -37.79 -2.99
N SER A 684 47.18 -38.27 -4.23
CA SER A 684 48.45 -38.67 -4.84
C SER A 684 49.41 -37.49 -5.04
N VAL A 685 48.90 -36.33 -5.43
CA VAL A 685 49.71 -35.10 -5.53
C VAL A 685 50.13 -34.61 -4.16
N VAL A 686 49.24 -34.67 -3.16
CA VAL A 686 49.59 -34.34 -1.76
C VAL A 686 50.73 -35.25 -1.26
N LEU A 687 50.62 -36.56 -1.48
CA LEU A 687 51.67 -37.52 -1.12
C LEU A 687 53.00 -37.21 -1.82
N ALA A 688 52.97 -36.86 -3.10
CA ALA A 688 54.17 -36.48 -3.84
C ALA A 688 54.87 -35.24 -3.23
N ARG A 689 54.09 -34.24 -2.78
CA ARG A 689 54.65 -33.06 -2.07
C ARG A 689 55.20 -33.44 -0.69
N LEU A 690 54.53 -34.32 0.05
CA LEU A 690 55.03 -34.83 1.32
C LEU A 690 56.34 -35.61 1.16
N GLU A 691 56.44 -36.49 0.16
CA GLU A 691 57.67 -37.23 -0.15
C GLU A 691 58.81 -36.30 -0.62
N LEU A 692 58.48 -35.23 -1.34
CA LEU A 692 59.46 -34.20 -1.73
C LEU A 692 60.03 -33.47 -0.50
N LEU A 693 59.16 -33.08 0.44
CA LEU A 693 59.60 -32.49 1.72
C LEU A 693 60.41 -33.49 2.54
N ARG A 694 59.99 -34.76 2.60
CA ARG A 694 60.70 -35.80 3.34
C ARG A 694 62.10 -36.06 2.77
N SER A 695 62.25 -36.06 1.45
CA SER A 695 63.51 -36.38 0.76
C SER A 695 64.49 -35.21 0.64
N SER A 696 64.04 -33.96 0.80
CA SER A 696 64.88 -32.76 0.64
C SER A 696 64.92 -31.88 1.88
N GLU A 697 65.96 -32.07 2.71
CA GLU A 697 66.29 -31.23 3.87
C GLU A 697 66.45 -29.75 3.48
N THR A 698 67.15 -29.49 2.37
CA THR A 698 67.41 -28.13 1.87
C THR A 698 66.12 -27.41 1.52
N LEU A 699 65.18 -28.10 0.86
CA LEU A 699 63.91 -27.52 0.49
C LEU A 699 63.06 -27.20 1.72
N ARG A 700 62.93 -28.15 2.68
CA ARG A 700 62.17 -27.89 3.91
C ARG A 700 62.73 -26.69 4.67
N LYS A 701 64.05 -26.62 4.84
CA LYS A 701 64.69 -25.49 5.53
C LYS A 701 64.39 -24.17 4.82
N THR A 702 64.57 -24.13 3.49
CA THR A 702 64.31 -22.93 2.69
C THR A 702 62.86 -22.46 2.81
N MET A 703 61.90 -23.38 2.75
CA MET A 703 60.48 -23.06 2.90
C MET A 703 60.13 -22.58 4.31
N MET A 704 60.69 -23.23 5.32
CA MET A 704 60.47 -22.85 6.72
C MET A 704 61.05 -21.46 7.02
N ASP A 705 62.21 -21.13 6.45
CA ASP A 705 62.83 -19.80 6.57
C ASP A 705 62.02 -18.69 5.86
N ALA A 706 61.25 -19.04 4.82
CA ALA A 706 60.37 -18.11 4.10
C ALA A 706 59.08 -17.76 4.87
N ILE A 707 58.73 -18.53 5.91
CA ILE A 707 57.58 -18.23 6.77
C ILE A 707 57.92 -17.01 7.63
N SER A 708 57.17 -15.93 7.52
CA SER A 708 57.41 -14.70 8.31
C SER A 708 56.10 -13.99 8.71
N PRO A 709 56.13 -13.07 9.70
CA PRO A 709 54.92 -12.41 10.20
C PRO A 709 54.06 -11.68 9.17
N VAL A 710 54.60 -11.37 7.99
CA VAL A 710 53.83 -10.74 6.90
C VAL A 710 52.74 -11.65 6.31
N LEU A 711 52.81 -12.98 6.56
CA LEU A 711 51.89 -13.97 6.01
C LEU A 711 50.55 -14.07 6.76
N TRP A 712 50.43 -13.43 7.92
CA TRP A 712 49.19 -13.36 8.70
C TRP A 712 48.92 -11.94 9.18
N ALA A 713 47.65 -11.65 9.45
CA ALA A 713 47.23 -10.33 9.92
C ALA A 713 47.80 -10.01 11.30
N ASP A 714 48.37 -8.81 11.44
CA ASP A 714 48.78 -8.24 12.72
C ASP A 714 47.56 -7.65 13.45
N GLY A 715 47.33 -8.08 14.69
CA GLY A 715 46.17 -7.69 15.47
C GLY A 715 46.11 -6.18 15.77
N GLN A 716 47.23 -5.55 16.07
CA GLN A 716 47.29 -4.12 16.43
C GLN A 716 47.04 -3.24 15.20
N VAL A 717 47.66 -3.58 14.06
CA VAL A 717 47.42 -2.88 12.78
C VAL A 717 45.96 -3.07 12.34
N TYR A 718 45.40 -4.27 12.52
CA TYR A 718 44.01 -4.54 12.24
C TYR A 718 43.07 -3.67 13.09
N ALA A 719 43.30 -3.65 14.41
CA ALA A 719 42.49 -2.87 15.35
C ALA A 719 42.52 -1.38 15.05
N GLN A 720 43.70 -0.82 14.75
CA GLN A 720 43.84 0.58 14.37
C GLN A 720 43.01 0.92 13.12
N LYS A 721 43.13 0.12 12.05
CA LYS A 721 42.37 0.32 10.81
C LYS A 721 40.86 0.17 11.03
N LEU A 722 40.44 -0.81 11.85
CA LEU A 722 39.03 -0.98 12.17
C LEU A 722 38.48 0.21 12.97
N LEU A 723 39.25 0.74 13.92
CA LEU A 723 38.87 1.94 14.68
C LEU A 723 38.72 3.16 13.75
N GLU A 724 39.64 3.34 12.80
CA GLU A 724 39.54 4.39 11.78
C GLU A 724 38.27 4.23 10.94
N ILE A 725 37.94 3.00 10.51
CA ILE A 725 36.69 2.71 9.79
C ILE A 725 35.48 3.06 10.65
N TYR A 726 35.45 2.64 11.92
CA TYR A 726 34.37 2.96 12.85
C TYR A 726 34.19 4.47 13.03
N GLN A 727 35.28 5.21 13.24
CA GLN A 727 35.23 6.66 13.37
C GLN A 727 34.70 7.35 12.11
N ASN A 728 35.03 6.83 10.93
CA ASN A 728 34.59 7.38 9.64
C ASN A 728 33.11 7.12 9.33
N VAL A 729 32.55 5.99 9.78
CA VAL A 729 31.13 5.64 9.54
C VAL A 729 30.19 6.09 10.66
N ALA A 730 30.73 6.44 11.83
CA ALA A 730 29.93 6.90 12.97
C ALA A 730 29.18 8.20 12.67
N PRO A 731 28.00 8.44 13.27
CA PRO A 731 27.25 9.67 13.13
C PRO A 731 28.07 10.92 13.53
N PHE A 732 28.12 11.93 12.65
CA PHE A 732 28.74 13.24 12.95
C PHE A 732 27.93 14.01 14.00
N LYS A 733 26.60 13.99 13.88
CA LYS A 733 25.66 14.50 14.87
C LYS A 733 25.08 13.34 15.64
N ARG A 734 25.05 13.47 16.97
CA ARG A 734 24.35 12.51 17.82
C ARG A 734 22.85 12.60 17.58
N LEU A 735 22.25 11.43 17.43
CA LEU A 735 20.81 11.26 17.40
C LEU A 735 20.28 11.08 18.83
N GLY A 736 18.99 11.37 19.00
CA GLY A 736 18.25 11.22 20.24
C GLY A 736 17.80 9.79 20.51
N PHE A 737 17.20 9.62 21.68
CA PHE A 737 16.55 8.38 22.10
C PHE A 737 15.09 8.40 21.68
N SER A 738 14.57 7.25 21.25
CA SER A 738 13.14 7.04 20.98
C SER A 738 12.80 5.56 20.95
N GLU A 739 11.52 5.24 21.12
CA GLU A 739 11.00 3.88 20.95
C GLU A 739 10.75 3.61 19.46
N MET A 740 11.83 3.37 18.71
CA MET A 740 11.73 3.14 17.27
C MET A 740 10.93 1.88 16.95
N GLN A 741 10.13 1.96 15.90
CA GLN A 741 9.23 0.89 15.46
C GLN A 741 9.32 0.72 13.94
N ILE A 742 10.54 0.75 13.38
CA ILE A 742 10.72 0.66 11.92
C ILE A 742 10.75 -0.82 11.50
N ASP A 743 9.92 -1.14 10.50
CA ASP A 743 9.90 -2.42 9.78
C ASP A 743 10.23 -2.23 8.29
N ALA A 744 10.32 -3.33 7.55
CA ALA A 744 10.58 -3.39 6.12
C ALA A 744 9.60 -2.54 5.29
N GLY A 745 8.30 -2.57 5.61
CA GLY A 745 7.27 -1.80 4.92
C GLY A 745 7.46 -0.30 5.06
N GLN A 746 7.92 0.14 6.24
CA GLN A 746 8.21 1.54 6.51
C GLN A 746 9.45 2.07 5.79
N VAL A 747 10.35 1.21 5.29
CA VAL A 747 11.56 1.60 4.53
C VAL A 747 11.48 1.26 3.04
N HIS A 748 10.25 1.17 2.53
CA HIS A 748 9.90 0.90 1.12
C HIS A 748 10.35 -0.47 0.61
N LEU A 749 10.36 -1.49 1.47
CA LEU A 749 10.50 -2.88 1.06
C LEU A 749 9.14 -3.57 1.05
N LEU A 750 8.93 -4.45 0.07
CA LEU A 750 7.81 -5.39 0.11
C LEU A 750 8.14 -6.48 1.16
N PRO A 751 7.31 -6.66 2.20
CA PRO A 751 7.62 -7.54 3.33
C PRO A 751 7.42 -9.01 2.94
N HIS A 752 8.38 -9.57 2.22
CA HIS A 752 8.44 -10.99 1.92
C HIS A 752 9.19 -11.70 3.05
N ALA A 753 8.52 -12.62 3.75
CA ALA A 753 9.14 -13.35 4.86
C ALA A 753 10.32 -14.22 4.41
N SER A 754 10.17 -14.89 3.26
CA SER A 754 11.21 -15.76 2.70
C SER A 754 11.35 -15.63 1.19
N TRP A 755 12.55 -15.93 0.70
CA TRP A 755 12.87 -16.04 -0.72
C TRP A 755 12.50 -17.41 -1.32
N ARG A 756 12.27 -18.44 -0.49
CA ARG A 756 12.02 -19.82 -0.95
C ARG A 756 10.61 -20.08 -1.51
N HIS A 757 9.61 -19.29 -1.11
CA HIS A 757 8.18 -19.58 -1.34
C HIS A 757 7.40 -18.45 -2.01
N GLN A 758 8.04 -17.68 -2.90
CA GLN A 758 7.34 -16.57 -3.55
C GLN A 758 6.38 -17.10 -4.63
N ALA A 759 5.08 -16.81 -4.44
CA ALA A 759 4.13 -16.85 -5.54
C ALA A 759 4.57 -15.82 -6.61
N PRO A 760 4.44 -16.11 -7.91
CA PRO A 760 4.71 -15.12 -8.94
C PRO A 760 3.86 -13.87 -8.65
N PRO A 761 4.44 -12.65 -8.71
CA PRO A 761 3.72 -11.43 -8.38
C PRO A 761 2.43 -11.32 -9.21
N ARG A 762 1.32 -10.98 -8.55
CA ARG A 762 0.04 -10.66 -9.18
C ARG A 762 0.26 -9.60 -10.25
N HIS A 763 -0.23 -9.88 -11.46
CA HIS A 763 0.01 -9.02 -12.60
C HIS A 763 -0.94 -7.82 -12.51
N ILE A 764 -0.53 -6.66 -13.04
CA ILE A 764 -1.40 -5.48 -13.29
C ILE A 764 -2.66 -5.80 -14.11
N PHE A 765 -2.76 -7.01 -14.69
CA PHE A 765 -3.92 -7.48 -15.46
C PHE A 765 -4.87 -8.36 -14.65
N ASP A 766 -4.62 -8.56 -13.36
CA ASP A 766 -5.58 -9.22 -12.49
C ASP A 766 -6.90 -8.43 -12.46
N PRO A 767 -8.07 -9.09 -12.55
CA PRO A 767 -9.35 -8.41 -12.66
C PRO A 767 -9.62 -7.53 -11.43
N PRO A 768 -10.28 -6.37 -11.61
CA PRO A 768 -10.60 -5.48 -10.50
C PRO A 768 -11.47 -6.19 -9.47
N THR A 769 -11.32 -5.80 -8.21
CA THR A 769 -12.18 -6.24 -7.10
C THR A 769 -13.65 -6.02 -7.49
N THR A 770 -14.44 -7.09 -7.41
CA THR A 770 -15.88 -7.05 -7.66
C THR A 770 -16.56 -6.11 -6.67
N ARG A 771 -17.63 -5.44 -7.10
CA ARG A 771 -18.46 -4.63 -6.19
C ARG A 771 -19.33 -5.56 -5.36
N ASP A 772 -19.02 -5.70 -4.08
CA ASP A 772 -19.75 -6.62 -3.19
C ASP A 772 -21.11 -6.06 -2.70
N VAL A 773 -21.38 -4.76 -2.94
CA VAL A 773 -22.62 -4.07 -2.56
C VAL A 773 -23.03 -2.97 -3.57
N ALA A 774 -24.29 -2.55 -3.56
CA ALA A 774 -24.84 -1.43 -4.34
C ALA A 774 -25.78 -0.54 -3.51
N VAL A 775 -26.00 0.72 -3.93
CA VAL A 775 -26.96 1.65 -3.29
C VAL A 775 -28.21 1.95 -4.11
N GLU A 776 -28.27 1.42 -5.33
CA GLU A 776 -29.43 1.42 -6.21
C GLU A 776 -29.82 -0.03 -6.51
N LEU A 777 -31.06 -0.25 -6.95
CA LEU A 777 -31.53 -1.53 -7.43
C LEU A 777 -30.58 -2.07 -8.50
N PRO A 778 -29.92 -3.23 -8.28
CA PRO A 778 -28.93 -3.73 -9.22
C PRO A 778 -29.52 -4.14 -10.58
N GLU A 779 -30.83 -4.39 -10.63
CA GLU A 779 -31.57 -4.72 -11.84
C GLU A 779 -32.84 -3.85 -11.97
N PRO A 780 -33.24 -3.48 -13.19
CA PRO A 780 -34.44 -2.70 -13.41
C PRO A 780 -35.70 -3.51 -13.06
N VAL A 781 -36.54 -2.94 -12.19
CA VAL A 781 -37.84 -3.51 -11.81
C VAL A 781 -38.96 -2.75 -12.52
N SER A 782 -39.71 -3.45 -13.37
CA SER A 782 -40.84 -2.92 -14.13
C SER A 782 -42.20 -3.13 -13.44
N ASP A 783 -42.25 -4.04 -12.48
CA ASP A 783 -43.46 -4.42 -11.76
C ASP A 783 -43.10 -4.98 -10.38
N TRP A 784 -43.84 -4.57 -9.35
CA TRP A 784 -43.75 -5.13 -8.00
C TRP A 784 -45.02 -5.93 -7.74
N PHE A 785 -44.89 -7.25 -7.67
CA PHE A 785 -46.06 -8.15 -7.70
C PHE A 785 -46.38 -8.81 -6.36
N ALA A 786 -45.47 -8.73 -5.39
CA ALA A 786 -45.61 -9.32 -4.07
C ALA A 786 -44.89 -8.46 -3.03
N ILE A 787 -45.59 -8.09 -1.95
CA ILE A 787 -45.05 -7.26 -0.85
C ILE A 787 -45.40 -7.97 0.45
N GLN A 788 -44.39 -8.47 1.15
CA GLN A 788 -44.52 -9.30 2.35
C GLN A 788 -45.22 -10.66 2.15
N ASP A 789 -45.51 -11.06 0.91
CA ASP A 789 -46.15 -12.36 0.58
C ASP A 789 -45.14 -13.52 0.45
N ALA A 790 -43.85 -13.26 0.60
CA ALA A 790 -42.81 -14.28 0.49
C ALA A 790 -42.66 -15.09 1.78
N GLU A 791 -42.45 -16.39 1.63
CA GLU A 791 -42.08 -17.30 2.72
C GLU A 791 -40.54 -17.39 2.80
N TYR A 792 -39.98 -17.26 3.99
CA TYR A 792 -38.52 -17.33 4.19
C TYR A 792 -38.16 -17.82 5.59
N TYR A 793 -36.92 -18.28 5.73
CA TYR A 793 -36.28 -18.58 7.01
C TYR A 793 -34.81 -18.20 6.93
N ILE A 794 -34.27 -17.66 8.02
CA ILE A 794 -32.87 -17.27 8.16
C ILE A 794 -32.17 -18.33 9.02
N ASP A 795 -31.19 -19.03 8.45
CA ASP A 795 -30.41 -20.07 9.12
C ASP A 795 -29.39 -19.43 10.08
N ASP A 796 -28.64 -18.43 9.59
CA ASP A 796 -27.66 -17.69 10.39
C ASP A 796 -27.48 -16.23 9.91
N ILE A 797 -27.07 -15.36 10.84
CA ILE A 797 -26.55 -14.02 10.56
C ILE A 797 -25.19 -13.90 11.25
N CYS A 798 -24.16 -13.46 10.52
CA CYS A 798 -22.80 -13.31 11.03
C CYS A 798 -22.28 -14.58 11.72
N HIS A 799 -22.63 -15.75 11.17
CA HIS A 799 -22.30 -17.09 11.69
C HIS A 799 -22.92 -17.42 13.05
N LEU A 800 -23.88 -16.63 13.53
CA LEU A 800 -24.76 -17.00 14.64
C LEU A 800 -25.91 -17.87 14.11
N VAL A 801 -25.77 -19.19 14.27
CA VAL A 801 -26.76 -20.18 13.83
C VAL A 801 -27.97 -20.19 14.78
N PHE A 802 -29.13 -19.74 14.31
CA PHE A 802 -30.34 -19.58 15.14
C PHE A 802 -30.96 -20.90 15.62
N ALA A 803 -30.63 -22.02 14.99
CA ALA A 803 -31.04 -23.35 15.44
C ALA A 803 -30.29 -23.81 16.71
N GLU A 804 -29.11 -23.24 16.99
CA GLU A 804 -28.21 -23.69 18.05
C GLU A 804 -28.03 -22.66 19.17
N LYS A 805 -28.12 -21.37 18.85
CA LYS A 805 -27.76 -20.26 19.75
C LYS A 805 -28.82 -19.17 19.79
N SER A 806 -28.84 -18.41 20.87
CA SER A 806 -29.69 -17.23 21.02
C SER A 806 -28.99 -15.97 20.53
N ILE A 807 -29.74 -14.90 20.27
CA ILE A 807 -29.19 -13.58 19.88
C ILE A 807 -28.24 -13.03 20.95
N ALA A 808 -28.44 -13.38 22.23
CA ALA A 808 -27.58 -12.96 23.34
C ALA A 808 -26.17 -13.56 23.25
N ASP A 809 -25.96 -14.60 22.44
CA ASP A 809 -24.66 -15.27 22.26
C ASP A 809 -23.83 -14.67 21.11
N PHE A 810 -24.29 -13.57 20.49
CA PHE A 810 -23.60 -12.90 19.39
C PHE A 810 -22.33 -12.18 19.88
N ASN A 811 -21.21 -12.45 19.21
CA ASN A 811 -19.97 -11.68 19.34
C ASN A 811 -19.84 -10.72 18.16
N GLU A 812 -19.05 -9.66 18.30
CA GLU A 812 -18.79 -8.73 17.19
C GLU A 812 -18.26 -9.45 15.94
N ALA A 813 -18.70 -8.99 14.76
CA ALA A 813 -18.26 -9.51 13.47
C ALA A 813 -17.71 -8.39 12.58
N TYR A 814 -16.61 -8.66 11.86
CA TYR A 814 -15.99 -7.72 10.93
C TYR A 814 -16.63 -7.71 9.55
N GLU A 815 -17.55 -8.64 9.30
CA GLU A 815 -18.18 -8.84 8.01
C GLU A 815 -19.64 -9.26 8.21
N PHE A 816 -20.54 -8.73 7.38
CA PHE A 816 -21.93 -9.13 7.38
C PHE A 816 -22.07 -10.42 6.58
N HIS A 817 -22.64 -11.45 7.21
CA HIS A 817 -23.00 -12.71 6.58
C HIS A 817 -24.47 -12.99 6.85
N ILE A 818 -25.19 -13.55 5.87
CA ILE A 818 -26.55 -14.03 6.03
C ILE A 818 -26.78 -15.27 5.17
N ARG A 819 -27.43 -16.28 5.74
CA ARG A 819 -27.81 -17.49 5.01
C ARG A 819 -29.22 -17.91 5.37
N GLY A 820 -29.95 -18.47 4.41
CA GLY A 820 -31.33 -18.90 4.62
C GLY A 820 -31.97 -19.50 3.38
N TRP A 821 -33.30 -19.56 3.39
CA TRP A 821 -34.11 -19.86 2.20
C TRP A 821 -35.25 -18.85 2.04
N HIS A 822 -35.66 -18.65 0.79
CA HIS A 822 -36.70 -17.71 0.39
C HIS A 822 -37.48 -18.26 -0.81
N MET A 823 -38.80 -18.18 -0.78
CA MET A 823 -39.68 -18.47 -1.92
C MET A 823 -40.90 -17.54 -1.94
N VAL A 824 -41.47 -17.33 -3.12
CA VAL A 824 -42.74 -16.63 -3.29
C VAL A 824 -43.78 -17.66 -3.72
N PRO A 825 -44.93 -17.77 -3.03
CA PRO A 825 -45.96 -18.74 -3.40
C PRO A 825 -46.37 -18.59 -4.88
N ARG A 826 -46.54 -19.73 -5.56
CA ARG A 826 -46.93 -19.81 -7.00
C ARG A 826 -45.88 -19.29 -7.99
N VAL A 827 -44.64 -19.07 -7.55
CA VAL A 827 -43.52 -18.67 -8.41
C VAL A 827 -42.45 -19.76 -8.43
N SER A 828 -42.29 -20.43 -9.57
CA SER A 828 -41.39 -21.59 -9.73
C SER A 828 -39.96 -21.23 -10.16
N ALA A 829 -39.67 -19.95 -10.38
CA ALA A 829 -38.34 -19.46 -10.74
C ALA A 829 -37.62 -18.87 -9.53
N SER A 830 -36.33 -19.21 -9.34
CA SER A 830 -35.54 -18.68 -8.22
C SER A 830 -35.32 -17.17 -8.32
N GLY A 831 -34.96 -16.64 -9.48
CA GLY A 831 -34.56 -15.23 -9.63
C GLY A 831 -33.26 -14.88 -8.91
N ASN A 832 -32.90 -13.59 -9.00
CA ASN A 832 -31.75 -13.02 -8.32
C ASN A 832 -32.21 -12.44 -6.97
N LEU A 833 -31.61 -12.92 -5.88
CA LEU A 833 -31.93 -12.43 -4.54
C LEU A 833 -30.90 -11.40 -4.10
N TYR A 834 -31.41 -10.38 -3.44
CA TYR A 834 -30.62 -9.39 -2.75
C TYR A 834 -31.07 -9.31 -1.30
N THR A 835 -30.12 -9.36 -0.38
CA THR A 835 -30.35 -8.86 0.97
C THR A 835 -30.26 -7.35 0.93
N VAL A 836 -31.20 -6.67 1.58
CA VAL A 836 -31.28 -5.21 1.59
C VAL A 836 -31.16 -4.72 3.02
N LEU A 837 -30.19 -3.86 3.30
CA LEU A 837 -30.03 -3.21 4.59
C LEU A 837 -30.68 -1.83 4.53
N LEU A 838 -31.62 -1.58 5.45
CA LEU A 838 -32.50 -0.42 5.48
C LEU A 838 -32.28 0.36 6.77
N GLY A 839 -31.51 1.45 6.69
CA GLY A 839 -31.22 2.34 7.81
C GLY A 839 -32.33 3.35 8.10
N GLU A 840 -32.02 4.44 8.80
CA GLU A 840 -32.91 5.61 8.94
C GLU A 840 -33.10 6.34 7.60
N PRO A 841 -34.09 7.25 7.45
CA PRO A 841 -34.43 7.89 6.17
C PRO A 841 -33.27 8.64 5.48
N ASP A 842 -32.34 9.17 6.26
CA ASP A 842 -31.13 9.88 5.84
C ASP A 842 -29.97 8.93 5.47
N GLN A 843 -30.11 7.63 5.76
CA GLN A 843 -29.11 6.62 5.44
C GLN A 843 -29.39 5.94 4.09
N PRO A 844 -28.34 5.55 3.35
CA PRO A 844 -28.49 4.86 2.08
C PRO A 844 -29.09 3.46 2.28
N VAL A 845 -29.85 3.02 1.27
CA VAL A 845 -30.30 1.63 1.16
C VAL A 845 -29.14 0.81 0.58
N ILE A 846 -28.80 -0.32 1.19
CA ILE A 846 -27.65 -1.14 0.76
C ILE A 846 -28.19 -2.47 0.19
N PHE A 847 -27.86 -2.76 -1.06
CA PHE A 847 -28.21 -4.00 -1.74
C PHE A 847 -26.99 -4.93 -1.78
N LEU A 848 -27.14 -6.13 -1.26
CA LEU A 848 -26.14 -7.18 -1.23
C LEU A 848 -26.60 -8.35 -2.12
N PRO A 849 -25.91 -8.66 -3.24
CA PRO A 849 -26.23 -9.85 -4.02
C PRO A 849 -26.03 -11.13 -3.20
N CYS A 850 -26.98 -12.06 -3.29
CA CYS A 850 -26.87 -13.38 -2.67
C CYS A 850 -26.60 -14.46 -3.72
N ILE A 851 -25.77 -15.43 -3.36
CA ILE A 851 -25.57 -16.66 -4.11
C ILE A 851 -26.74 -17.61 -3.82
N ARG A 852 -27.41 -18.12 -4.87
CA ARG A 852 -28.51 -19.07 -4.75
C ARG A 852 -28.02 -20.49 -4.46
N GLU A 853 -28.55 -21.11 -3.41
CA GLU A 853 -28.21 -22.48 -2.98
C GLU A 853 -29.37 -23.46 -3.23
N SER A 854 -29.04 -24.74 -3.46
CA SER A 854 -30.04 -25.81 -3.60
C SER A 854 -30.58 -26.23 -2.23
N ARG A 855 -31.90 -26.25 -2.05
CA ARG A 855 -32.56 -26.64 -0.78
C ARG A 855 -33.70 -27.65 -1.02
N PRO A 856 -33.38 -28.95 -1.16
CA PRO A 856 -34.37 -30.00 -1.41
C PRO A 856 -35.38 -30.17 -0.26
N ASP A 857 -34.97 -29.85 0.97
CA ASP A 857 -35.80 -29.83 2.18
C ASP A 857 -36.97 -28.85 2.06
N VAL A 858 -36.75 -27.68 1.46
CA VAL A 858 -37.81 -26.68 1.24
C VAL A 858 -38.88 -27.20 0.28
N MET A 859 -38.50 -27.98 -0.75
CA MET A 859 -39.46 -28.59 -1.68
C MET A 859 -40.37 -29.62 -1.01
N SER A 860 -39.93 -30.22 0.10
CA SER A 860 -40.77 -31.16 0.87
C SER A 860 -41.89 -30.45 1.64
N LEU A 861 -41.65 -29.19 2.06
CA LEU A 861 -42.62 -28.35 2.75
C LEU A 861 -43.50 -27.56 1.77
N TYR A 862 -42.92 -27.15 0.64
CA TYR A 862 -43.57 -26.35 -0.38
C TYR A 862 -43.31 -26.95 -1.77
N PRO A 863 -44.23 -27.78 -2.30
CA PRO A 863 -44.05 -28.50 -3.57
C PRO A 863 -43.75 -27.61 -4.78
N ASP A 864 -44.27 -26.37 -4.78
CA ASP A 864 -44.09 -25.41 -5.86
C ASP A 864 -42.80 -24.56 -5.73
N ALA A 865 -42.00 -24.77 -4.67
CA ALA A 865 -40.78 -23.99 -4.43
C ALA A 865 -39.68 -24.32 -5.48
N PRO A 866 -38.92 -23.30 -5.94
CA PRO A 866 -37.82 -23.54 -6.87
C PRO A 866 -36.71 -24.35 -6.21
N ARG A 867 -36.04 -25.21 -7.00
CA ARG A 867 -34.94 -26.09 -6.53
C ARG A 867 -33.80 -25.32 -5.84
N ARG A 868 -33.52 -24.09 -6.29
CA ARG A 868 -32.54 -23.17 -5.68
C ARG A 868 -33.24 -22.09 -4.86
N SER A 869 -33.95 -22.50 -3.80
CA SER A 869 -34.63 -21.60 -2.87
C SER A 869 -33.72 -21.10 -1.74
N GLY A 870 -32.56 -21.72 -1.53
CA GLY A 870 -31.56 -21.26 -0.57
C GLY A 870 -30.81 -20.01 -1.05
N PHE A 871 -30.20 -19.29 -0.11
CA PHE A 871 -29.35 -18.16 -0.40
C PHE A 871 -28.25 -17.96 0.66
N ALA A 872 -27.12 -17.40 0.24
CA ALA A 872 -26.07 -16.89 1.11
C ALA A 872 -25.56 -15.54 0.59
N GLY A 873 -25.37 -14.57 1.47
CA GLY A 873 -24.84 -13.24 1.16
C GLY A 873 -23.73 -12.87 2.13
N GLN A 874 -22.67 -12.23 1.63
CA GLN A 874 -21.53 -11.81 2.42
C GLN A 874 -20.97 -10.49 1.90
N ALA A 875 -20.77 -9.52 2.79
CA ALA A 875 -20.12 -8.25 2.46
C ALA A 875 -19.46 -7.57 3.66
N ALA A 876 -18.36 -6.87 3.40
CA ALA A 876 -17.74 -5.98 4.35
C ALA A 876 -18.46 -4.61 4.39
N LEU A 877 -18.89 -4.18 5.58
CA LEU A 877 -19.51 -2.88 5.80
C LEU A 877 -18.45 -1.92 6.39
N ARG A 878 -17.87 -1.06 5.54
CA ARG A 878 -16.76 -0.18 5.90
C ARG A 878 -17.12 1.30 5.73
N GLY A 879 -16.77 2.10 6.74
CA GLY A 879 -16.92 3.56 6.74
C GLY A 879 -18.24 4.06 7.35
N LYS A 880 -18.31 5.36 7.63
CA LYS A 880 -19.44 5.98 8.34
C LYS A 880 -20.81 5.85 7.66
N TRP A 881 -20.87 5.65 6.34
CA TRP A 881 -22.12 5.62 5.57
C TRP A 881 -22.95 4.36 5.83
N CYS A 882 -22.31 3.31 6.34
CA CYS A 882 -22.95 2.06 6.76
C CYS A 882 -22.91 1.84 8.27
N GLU A 883 -22.61 2.88 9.07
CA GLU A 883 -22.77 2.85 10.54
C GLU A 883 -24.22 3.12 10.92
N GLY A 884 -24.64 2.63 12.09
CA GLY A 884 -26.01 2.80 12.58
C GLY A 884 -26.81 1.51 12.56
N ARG A 885 -28.14 1.64 12.63
CA ARG A 885 -29.07 0.50 12.76
C ARG A 885 -29.73 0.21 11.42
N PHE A 886 -29.60 -1.02 10.95
CA PHE A 886 -30.16 -1.45 9.68
C PHE A 886 -31.15 -2.59 9.87
N ARG A 887 -32.34 -2.43 9.30
CA ARG A 887 -33.33 -3.49 9.16
C ARG A 887 -32.99 -4.35 7.95
N ILE A 888 -33.19 -5.66 8.04
CA ILE A 888 -32.86 -6.59 6.96
C ILE A 888 -34.12 -6.90 6.15
N GLY A 889 -34.11 -6.57 4.86
CA GLY A 889 -35.10 -6.97 3.87
C GLY A 889 -34.53 -7.94 2.85
N LEU A 890 -35.42 -8.60 2.11
CA LEU A 890 -35.11 -9.49 1.00
C LEU A 890 -35.84 -8.99 -0.25
N VAL A 891 -35.10 -8.81 -1.34
CA VAL A 891 -35.64 -8.44 -2.66
C VAL A 891 -35.30 -9.56 -3.63
N ASN A 892 -36.31 -10.14 -4.27
CA ASN A 892 -36.12 -11.13 -5.32
C ASN A 892 -36.60 -10.55 -6.66
N ILE A 893 -35.72 -10.57 -7.67
CA ILE A 893 -36.02 -10.07 -9.01
C ILE A 893 -36.06 -11.25 -9.98
N ILE A 894 -37.20 -11.41 -10.64
CA ILE A 894 -37.45 -12.48 -11.61
C ILE A 894 -37.93 -11.84 -12.91
N SER A 895 -37.09 -11.87 -13.94
CA SER A 895 -37.42 -11.35 -15.28
C SER A 895 -37.98 -9.91 -15.25
N GLY A 896 -37.37 -9.03 -14.44
CA GLY A 896 -37.79 -7.63 -14.29
C GLY A 896 -39.02 -7.40 -13.41
N ARG A 897 -39.48 -8.42 -12.66
CA ARG A 897 -40.56 -8.32 -11.66
C ARG A 897 -39.99 -8.55 -10.27
N GLY A 898 -40.27 -7.64 -9.35
CA GLY A 898 -39.73 -7.65 -7.99
C GLY A 898 -40.74 -8.16 -6.95
N SER A 899 -40.24 -8.89 -5.96
CA SER A 899 -40.92 -9.12 -4.68
C SER A 899 -40.08 -8.58 -3.52
N PHE A 900 -40.73 -8.04 -2.49
CA PHE A 900 -40.06 -7.51 -1.30
C PHE A 900 -40.61 -8.16 -0.04
N ALA A 901 -39.74 -8.53 0.90
CA ALA A 901 -40.13 -8.95 2.24
C ALA A 901 -39.19 -8.35 3.28
N LEU A 902 -39.77 -7.74 4.33
CA LEU A 902 -39.01 -7.25 5.47
C LEU A 902 -38.92 -8.35 6.54
N THR A 903 -37.71 -8.65 7.00
CA THR A 903 -37.47 -9.65 8.05
C THR A 903 -37.64 -9.03 9.43
N PRO A 904 -37.80 -9.83 10.49
CA PRO A 904 -37.77 -9.30 11.86
C PRO A 904 -36.34 -8.95 12.33
N PHE A 905 -35.29 -9.25 11.56
CA PHE A 905 -33.92 -9.05 12.00
C PHE A 905 -33.39 -7.65 11.69
N GLN A 906 -32.58 -7.14 12.60
CA GLN A 906 -31.84 -5.89 12.45
C GLN A 906 -30.41 -6.07 12.94
N ILE A 907 -29.49 -5.26 12.43
CA ILE A 907 -28.11 -5.20 12.87
C ILE A 907 -27.75 -3.77 13.30
N LYS A 908 -26.80 -3.66 14.24
CA LYS A 908 -26.13 -2.40 14.55
C LYS A 908 -24.67 -2.48 14.10
N VAL A 909 -24.24 -1.49 13.32
CA VAL A 909 -22.87 -1.36 12.81
C VAL A 909 -22.21 -0.16 13.46
N GLU A 910 -21.01 -0.34 14.01
CA GLU A 910 -20.23 0.71 14.68
C GLU A 910 -18.73 0.44 14.49
N GLY A 911 -17.96 1.43 14.05
CA GLY A 911 -16.51 1.28 13.85
C GLY A 911 -16.13 0.22 12.81
N GLY A 912 -16.99 0.00 11.80
CA GLY A 912 -16.80 -1.03 10.77
C GLY A 912 -17.04 -2.47 11.26
N LYS A 913 -17.69 -2.66 12.41
CA LYS A 913 -18.07 -3.98 12.94
C LYS A 913 -19.58 -4.06 13.17
N ILE A 914 -20.14 -5.25 12.98
CA ILE A 914 -21.48 -5.58 13.44
C ILE A 914 -21.37 -5.92 14.93
N ILE A 915 -21.97 -5.10 15.79
CA ILE A 915 -21.84 -5.21 17.25
C ILE A 915 -23.10 -5.77 17.92
N GLU A 916 -24.23 -5.78 17.22
CA GLU A 916 -25.52 -6.21 17.77
C GLU A 916 -26.40 -6.78 16.66
N ILE A 917 -27.11 -7.88 16.97
CA ILE A 917 -28.24 -8.40 16.19
C ILE A 917 -29.49 -8.22 17.05
N MET A 918 -30.60 -7.79 16.45
CA MET A 918 -31.89 -7.62 17.14
C MET A 918 -33.00 -8.33 16.35
N GLN A 919 -34.04 -8.77 17.05
CA GLN A 919 -35.24 -9.34 16.44
C GLN A 919 -36.49 -8.55 16.89
N LEU A 920 -37.13 -7.87 15.95
CA LEU A 920 -38.33 -7.08 16.16
C LEU A 920 -39.26 -7.21 14.95
N MET A 921 -40.48 -7.71 15.18
CA MET A 921 -41.48 -7.85 14.12
C MET A 921 -41.87 -6.48 13.54
N PRO A 922 -41.78 -6.26 12.21
CA PRO A 922 -42.15 -4.99 11.61
C PRO A 922 -43.67 -4.81 11.58
N SER A 923 -44.13 -3.57 11.79
CA SER A 923 -45.54 -3.22 11.56
C SER A 923 -45.84 -3.07 10.07
N ALA A 924 -47.11 -3.22 9.66
CA ALA A 924 -47.52 -3.04 8.26
C ALA A 924 -47.14 -1.65 7.69
N MET A 925 -47.25 -0.59 8.50
CA MET A 925 -46.80 0.76 8.12
C MET A 925 -45.29 0.81 7.87
N ARG A 926 -44.49 0.12 8.69
CA ARG A 926 -43.04 0.06 8.52
C ARG A 926 -42.66 -0.68 7.24
N VAL A 927 -43.29 -1.84 6.98
CA VAL A 927 -43.09 -2.61 5.74
C VAL A 927 -43.35 -1.74 4.52
N MET A 928 -44.47 -1.01 4.50
CA MET A 928 -44.83 -0.16 3.37
C MET A 928 -43.88 1.04 3.20
N SER A 929 -43.43 1.65 4.31
CA SER A 929 -42.45 2.73 4.28
C SER A 929 -41.09 2.28 3.73
N ASP A 930 -40.58 1.13 4.18
CA ASP A 930 -39.29 0.61 3.71
C ASP A 930 -39.41 0.06 2.27
N PHE A 931 -40.55 -0.55 1.91
CA PHE A 931 -40.85 -0.91 0.51
C PHE A 931 -40.83 0.32 -0.40
N LYS A 932 -41.49 1.42 0.00
CA LYS A 932 -41.48 2.67 -0.76
C LYS A 932 -40.04 3.15 -0.96
N ARG A 933 -39.16 3.05 0.03
CA ARG A 933 -37.75 3.39 -0.15
C ARG A 933 -37.07 2.48 -1.18
N VAL A 934 -37.21 1.16 -1.06
CA VAL A 934 -36.60 0.18 -1.98
C VAL A 934 -37.08 0.36 -3.42
N ALA A 935 -38.39 0.48 -3.63
CA ALA A 935 -39.01 0.54 -4.94
C ALA A 935 -38.58 1.77 -5.77
N HIS A 936 -38.12 2.83 -5.10
CA HIS A 936 -37.71 4.09 -5.73
C HIS A 936 -36.19 4.30 -5.76
N GLN A 937 -35.38 3.32 -5.32
CA GLN A 937 -33.93 3.30 -5.57
C GLN A 937 -33.61 2.83 -7.00
N ASP A 938 -34.31 3.35 -7.99
CA ASP A 938 -34.29 2.90 -9.39
C ASP A 938 -33.53 3.84 -10.34
N GLY A 939 -32.71 4.73 -9.76
CA GLY A 939 -31.89 5.71 -10.47
C GLY A 939 -32.66 6.91 -11.05
N GLN A 940 -33.96 7.02 -10.80
CA GLN A 940 -34.77 8.13 -11.32
C GLN A 940 -34.72 9.35 -10.38
N LEU A 941 -34.30 10.51 -10.90
CA LEU A 941 -34.41 11.78 -10.17
C LEU A 941 -35.87 12.25 -10.16
N ARG A 942 -36.47 12.39 -8.98
CA ARG A 942 -37.87 12.84 -8.81
C ARG A 942 -37.90 14.31 -8.41
N GLY A 943 -38.94 15.03 -8.85
CA GLY A 943 -39.10 16.48 -8.62
C GLY A 943 -38.16 17.41 -9.38
N VAL A 944 -37.28 16.87 -10.23
CA VAL A 944 -36.33 17.61 -11.07
C VAL A 944 -36.79 17.61 -12.53
N LYS A 945 -36.69 18.74 -13.23
CA LYS A 945 -37.01 18.83 -14.66
C LYS A 945 -36.05 17.99 -15.50
N GLN A 946 -36.59 17.08 -16.30
CA GLN A 946 -35.83 16.23 -17.21
C GLN A 946 -36.20 16.53 -18.66
N PRO A 947 -35.23 16.56 -19.58
CA PRO A 947 -35.50 16.78 -21.01
C PRO A 947 -36.09 15.54 -21.71
N LYS A 948 -35.97 14.35 -21.12
CA LYS A 948 -36.48 13.08 -21.68
C LYS A 948 -37.01 12.17 -20.56
N ALA A 949 -38.03 11.37 -20.85
CA ALA A 949 -38.52 10.34 -19.94
C ALA A 949 -37.77 9.00 -20.06
N SER A 950 -37.13 8.73 -21.21
CA SER A 950 -36.38 7.50 -21.44
C SER A 950 -35.09 7.79 -22.21
N ARG A 951 -34.02 7.03 -21.90
CA ARG A 951 -32.76 7.02 -22.68
C ARG A 951 -32.88 6.18 -23.96
N ASN A 952 -33.68 5.12 -23.91
CA ASN A 952 -33.90 4.22 -25.03
C ASN A 952 -35.16 4.64 -25.81
N PRO A 953 -35.16 4.53 -27.15
CA PRO A 953 -36.36 4.69 -27.94
C PRO A 953 -37.45 3.73 -27.46
N LEU A 954 -38.68 4.21 -27.40
CA LEU A 954 -39.85 3.43 -27.00
C LEU A 954 -40.84 3.31 -28.15
N GLU A 955 -41.62 2.22 -28.13
CA GLU A 955 -42.70 1.99 -29.09
C GLU A 955 -44.05 2.37 -28.48
N ILE A 956 -44.97 2.85 -29.31
CA ILE A 956 -46.30 3.23 -28.83
C ILE A 956 -47.12 1.98 -28.62
N TYR A 957 -47.74 1.88 -27.45
CA TYR A 957 -48.65 0.79 -27.16
C TYR A 957 -49.96 0.97 -27.93
N GLN A 958 -50.22 0.08 -28.90
CA GLN A 958 -51.41 0.16 -29.78
C GLN A 958 -52.55 -0.76 -29.34
N GLU A 959 -52.32 -1.65 -28.36
CA GLU A 959 -53.26 -2.70 -27.96
C GLU A 959 -54.18 -2.32 -26.78
N GLY A 960 -54.14 -1.07 -26.31
CA GLY A 960 -55.01 -0.55 -25.25
C GLY A 960 -54.68 0.87 -24.82
N ASP A 961 -55.60 1.49 -24.09
CA ASP A 961 -55.47 2.88 -23.60
C ASP A 961 -54.72 2.98 -22.26
N LEU A 962 -54.17 4.17 -21.99
CA LEU A 962 -53.66 4.54 -20.67
C LEU A 962 -54.84 4.92 -19.75
N GLU A 963 -55.23 3.99 -18.89
CA GLU A 963 -56.25 4.21 -17.86
C GLU A 963 -55.67 5.03 -16.72
N TYR A 964 -56.47 5.94 -16.16
CA TYR A 964 -56.02 6.82 -15.08
C TYR A 964 -57.17 7.40 -14.25
N TYR A 965 -56.81 7.88 -13.06
CA TYR A 965 -57.64 8.73 -12.21
C TYR A 965 -56.74 9.65 -11.38
N ILE A 966 -57.19 10.88 -11.14
CA ILE A 966 -56.46 11.87 -10.34
C ILE A 966 -57.15 12.00 -8.99
N ASP A 967 -56.46 11.58 -7.92
CA ASP A 967 -56.95 11.70 -6.54
C ASP A 967 -56.80 13.15 -6.03
N ALA A 968 -55.69 13.81 -6.37
CA ALA A 968 -55.39 15.17 -5.94
C ALA A 968 -54.49 15.91 -6.95
N CYS A 969 -54.72 17.22 -7.09
CA CYS A 969 -53.97 18.14 -7.93
C CYS A 969 -53.97 19.52 -7.26
N SER A 970 -52.79 20.13 -7.10
CA SER A 970 -52.65 21.42 -6.40
C SER A 970 -53.63 22.48 -6.95
N GLY A 971 -54.42 23.08 -6.06
CA GLY A 971 -55.37 24.15 -6.38
C GLY A 971 -56.63 23.73 -7.15
N LEU A 972 -56.75 22.47 -7.60
CA LEU A 972 -57.87 22.03 -8.46
C LEU A 972 -58.64 20.82 -7.93
N ILE A 973 -57.95 19.76 -7.47
CA ILE A 973 -58.56 18.46 -7.15
C ILE A 973 -58.08 18.01 -5.76
N GLY A 974 -59.00 17.58 -4.89
CA GLY A 974 -58.73 17.09 -3.54
C GLY A 974 -59.65 17.70 -2.48
N ASP A 975 -59.72 17.08 -1.31
CA ASP A 975 -60.55 17.55 -0.18
C ASP A 975 -59.74 17.63 1.13
N PRO A 976 -59.20 18.81 1.49
CA PRO A 976 -59.05 20.00 0.65
C PRO A 976 -57.97 19.78 -0.43
N ALA A 977 -58.05 20.52 -1.54
CA ALA A 977 -57.02 20.47 -2.57
C ALA A 977 -55.64 20.90 -2.03
N PRO A 978 -54.54 20.22 -2.40
CA PRO A 978 -53.19 20.63 -2.01
C PRO A 978 -52.88 22.06 -2.44
N GLU A 979 -52.07 22.80 -1.67
CA GLU A 979 -51.71 24.16 -2.02
C GLU A 979 -50.77 24.21 -3.24
N VAL A 980 -50.88 25.28 -4.04
CA VAL A 980 -49.92 25.61 -5.11
C VAL A 980 -48.80 26.43 -4.49
N THR A 981 -47.55 26.03 -4.66
CA THR A 981 -46.42 26.86 -4.24
C THR A 981 -45.94 27.73 -5.40
N PRO A 982 -45.27 28.87 -5.16
CA PRO A 982 -44.82 29.76 -6.24
C PRO A 982 -43.86 29.11 -7.24
N THR A 983 -43.31 27.94 -6.94
CA THR A 983 -42.34 27.23 -7.77
C THR A 983 -42.68 25.76 -7.96
N GLY A 984 -43.82 25.30 -7.47
CA GLY A 984 -44.11 23.88 -7.42
C GLY A 984 -45.59 23.51 -7.42
N PHE A 985 -45.81 22.25 -7.74
CA PHE A 985 -47.09 21.68 -8.13
C PHE A 985 -47.13 20.22 -7.69
N TYR A 986 -48.25 19.79 -7.10
CA TYR A 986 -48.42 18.41 -6.62
C TYR A 986 -49.52 17.69 -7.39
N LEU A 987 -49.27 16.43 -7.75
CA LEU A 987 -50.22 15.56 -8.45
C LEU A 987 -50.18 14.13 -7.88
N LYS A 988 -51.35 13.56 -7.60
CA LYS A 988 -51.50 12.19 -7.10
C LYS A 988 -52.66 11.48 -7.80
N GLY A 989 -52.50 10.20 -8.08
CA GLY A 989 -53.53 9.41 -8.75
C GLY A 989 -53.17 7.94 -8.91
N TRP A 990 -53.82 7.26 -9.85
CA TRP A 990 -53.36 5.99 -10.39
C TRP A 990 -53.38 6.01 -11.90
N ALA A 991 -52.48 5.27 -12.54
CA ALA A 991 -52.42 5.14 -14.00
C ALA A 991 -51.70 3.86 -14.45
N PHE A 992 -52.24 3.16 -15.45
CA PHE A 992 -51.63 1.95 -16.02
C PHE A 992 -52.10 1.64 -17.44
N LEU A 993 -51.33 0.80 -18.15
CA LEU A 993 -51.68 0.33 -19.50
C LEU A 993 -52.36 -1.04 -19.43
N HIS A 994 -53.50 -1.17 -20.09
CA HIS A 994 -54.27 -2.41 -20.13
C HIS A 994 -53.48 -3.56 -20.79
N ASN A 995 -53.72 -4.80 -20.37
CA ASN A 995 -53.15 -6.05 -20.90
C ASN A 995 -51.63 -6.26 -20.73
N LEU A 996 -50.86 -5.28 -20.24
CA LEU A 996 -49.40 -5.44 -20.04
C LEU A 996 -49.02 -6.09 -18.69
N ARG A 997 -49.93 -6.09 -17.71
CA ARG A 997 -49.75 -6.65 -16.35
C ARG A 997 -48.43 -6.24 -15.67
N ALA A 998 -48.03 -4.99 -15.87
CA ALA A 998 -46.87 -4.39 -15.22
C ALA A 998 -47.13 -2.90 -15.00
N ALA A 999 -46.82 -2.39 -13.80
CA ALA A 999 -47.06 -0.99 -13.49
C ALA A 999 -46.21 -0.06 -14.38
N GLY A 1000 -44.94 -0.40 -14.59
CA GLY A 1000 -43.98 0.44 -15.32
C GLY A 1000 -43.61 1.72 -14.60
N LYS A 1001 -42.85 2.58 -15.30
CA LYS A 1001 -42.46 3.90 -14.80
C LYS A 1001 -43.39 4.95 -15.37
N LEU A 1002 -43.98 5.75 -14.48
CA LEU A 1002 -44.84 6.88 -14.84
C LEU A 1002 -44.05 8.19 -14.76
N PHE A 1003 -44.37 9.08 -15.69
CA PHE A 1003 -43.85 10.42 -15.76
C PHE A 1003 -45.00 11.40 -15.92
N VAL A 1004 -44.82 12.60 -15.34
CA VAL A 1004 -45.62 13.76 -15.66
C VAL A 1004 -44.88 14.57 -16.72
N ALA A 1005 -45.42 14.66 -17.92
CA ALA A 1005 -44.90 15.52 -18.98
C ALA A 1005 -45.61 16.88 -18.95
N CYS A 1006 -44.84 17.95 -19.17
CA CYS A 1006 -45.34 19.31 -19.33
C CYS A 1006 -45.06 19.75 -20.76
N VAL A 1007 -46.10 20.00 -21.54
CA VAL A 1007 -46.00 20.36 -22.96
C VAL A 1007 -46.54 21.77 -23.17
N ALA A 1008 -45.73 22.66 -23.76
CA ALA A 1008 -46.20 23.99 -24.08
C ALA A 1008 -47.26 23.94 -25.19
N GLU A 1009 -48.41 24.59 -24.98
CA GLU A 1009 -49.53 24.52 -25.94
C GLU A 1009 -49.24 25.23 -27.27
N ASN A 1010 -48.38 26.25 -27.24
CA ASN A 1010 -48.11 27.13 -28.38
C ASN A 1010 -46.64 27.12 -28.84
N GLU A 1011 -45.77 26.37 -28.15
CA GLU A 1011 -44.34 26.30 -28.44
C GLU A 1011 -43.88 24.84 -28.54
N PRO A 1012 -42.83 24.53 -29.31
CA PRO A 1012 -42.27 23.19 -29.40
C PRO A 1012 -41.38 22.91 -28.17
N GLU A 1013 -41.97 22.98 -26.97
CA GLU A 1013 -41.27 22.76 -25.71
C GLU A 1013 -41.95 21.66 -24.88
N ILE A 1014 -41.13 20.73 -24.38
CA ILE A 1014 -41.55 19.62 -23.54
C ILE A 1014 -40.48 19.30 -22.49
N PHE A 1015 -40.92 18.90 -21.31
CA PHE A 1015 -40.07 18.32 -20.26
C PHE A 1015 -40.87 17.37 -19.37
N PHE A 1016 -40.17 16.59 -18.55
CA PHE A 1016 -40.72 15.48 -17.79
C PHE A 1016 -40.31 15.55 -16.32
N PHE A 1017 -41.15 15.00 -15.45
CA PHE A 1017 -40.85 14.72 -14.04
C PHE A 1017 -41.12 13.25 -13.76
N GLY A 1018 -40.20 12.61 -13.05
CA GLY A 1018 -40.42 11.26 -12.54
C GLY A 1018 -41.40 11.25 -11.38
N THR A 1019 -42.23 10.21 -11.31
CA THR A 1019 -43.19 10.02 -10.21
C THR A 1019 -42.73 8.91 -9.26
N GLU A 1020 -43.27 8.91 -8.05
CA GLU A 1020 -43.24 7.76 -7.17
C GLU A 1020 -44.44 6.84 -7.50
N ARG A 1021 -44.23 5.52 -7.55
CA ARG A 1021 -45.29 4.52 -7.66
C ARG A 1021 -45.74 4.07 -6.27
N SER A 1022 -47.02 3.76 -6.11
CA SER A 1022 -47.58 3.30 -4.83
C SER A 1022 -48.60 2.19 -5.01
N VAL A 1023 -48.81 1.40 -3.94
CA VAL A 1023 -49.79 0.32 -3.92
C VAL A 1023 -51.22 0.89 -3.98
N ARG A 1024 -52.05 0.35 -4.87
CA ARG A 1024 -53.49 0.68 -5.00
C ARG A 1024 -54.32 -0.59 -5.25
N SER A 1025 -54.60 -1.32 -4.18
CA SER A 1025 -55.32 -2.59 -4.25
C SER A 1025 -56.78 -2.43 -4.67
N ASP A 1026 -57.39 -1.27 -4.39
CA ASP A 1026 -58.76 -0.92 -4.77
C ASP A 1026 -58.97 -0.91 -6.29
N VAL A 1027 -57.96 -0.56 -7.08
CA VAL A 1027 -58.06 -0.51 -8.56
C VAL A 1027 -58.28 -1.90 -9.16
N SER A 1028 -57.72 -2.94 -8.53
CA SER A 1028 -57.93 -4.33 -8.97
C SER A 1028 -59.38 -4.80 -8.87
N GLY A 1029 -60.21 -4.13 -8.05
CA GLY A 1029 -61.65 -4.36 -7.97
C GLY A 1029 -62.42 -3.88 -9.20
N PHE A 1030 -61.88 -2.90 -9.93
CA PHE A 1030 -62.46 -2.35 -11.15
C PHE A 1030 -61.83 -2.95 -12.41
N PHE A 1031 -60.52 -3.19 -12.39
CA PHE A 1031 -59.74 -3.71 -13.50
C PHE A 1031 -58.96 -4.96 -13.07
N ALA A 1032 -59.38 -6.13 -13.56
CA ALA A 1032 -58.81 -7.42 -13.15
C ALA A 1032 -57.33 -7.61 -13.57
N ASP A 1033 -56.83 -6.82 -14.52
CA ASP A 1033 -55.45 -6.85 -15.01
C ASP A 1033 -54.57 -5.74 -14.40
N ALA A 1034 -55.12 -4.90 -13.52
CA ALA A 1034 -54.37 -3.82 -12.87
C ALA A 1034 -53.23 -4.36 -11.99
N PRO A 1035 -51.98 -3.93 -12.22
CA PRO A 1035 -50.86 -4.24 -11.34
C PRO A 1035 -51.04 -3.71 -9.91
N LEU A 1036 -50.25 -4.22 -8.96
CA LEU A 1036 -50.35 -3.81 -7.55
C LEU A 1036 -49.95 -2.33 -7.35
N CYS A 1037 -48.90 -1.89 -8.04
CA CYS A 1037 -48.28 -0.57 -7.86
C CYS A 1037 -48.71 0.45 -8.93
N VAL A 1038 -50.01 0.54 -9.22
CA VAL A 1038 -50.54 1.48 -10.23
C VAL A 1038 -50.75 2.91 -9.72
N GLY A 1039 -50.71 3.12 -8.39
CA GLY A 1039 -50.75 4.46 -7.82
C GLY A 1039 -49.52 5.28 -8.19
N PHE A 1040 -49.65 6.60 -8.18
CA PHE A 1040 -48.54 7.50 -8.36
C PHE A 1040 -48.67 8.81 -7.56
N GLU A 1041 -47.53 9.41 -7.28
CA GLU A 1041 -47.38 10.71 -6.62
C GLU A 1041 -46.23 11.50 -7.27
N ALA A 1042 -46.44 12.78 -7.53
CA ALA A 1042 -45.46 13.67 -8.15
C ALA A 1042 -45.46 15.01 -7.43
N ASP A 1043 -44.35 15.32 -6.78
CA ASP A 1043 -44.05 16.65 -6.23
C ASP A 1043 -43.06 17.35 -7.18
N ILE A 1044 -43.54 18.39 -7.86
CA ILE A 1044 -42.86 19.02 -8.99
C ILE A 1044 -42.31 20.38 -8.56
N THR A 1045 -41.02 20.63 -8.84
CA THR A 1045 -40.40 21.95 -8.66
C THR A 1045 -39.82 22.48 -9.99
N PHE A 1046 -40.45 23.51 -10.56
CA PHE A 1046 -40.08 24.06 -11.88
C PHE A 1046 -38.74 24.80 -11.92
N LYS A 1047 -38.16 25.13 -10.76
CA LYS A 1047 -36.83 25.74 -10.66
C LYS A 1047 -35.67 24.72 -10.65
N SER A 1048 -35.94 23.43 -10.46
CA SER A 1048 -34.91 22.39 -10.40
C SER A 1048 -34.71 21.71 -11.76
N GLY A 1049 -33.46 21.40 -12.12
CA GLY A 1049 -33.10 20.75 -13.39
C GLY A 1049 -32.43 21.69 -14.40
N PHE A 1050 -32.68 21.49 -15.69
CA PHE A 1050 -32.01 22.27 -16.75
C PHE A 1050 -32.35 23.78 -16.71
N PRO A 1051 -31.40 24.67 -17.09
CA PRO A 1051 -31.44 26.11 -16.78
C PRO A 1051 -32.40 26.97 -17.63
N LYS A 1052 -33.22 26.37 -18.50
CA LYS A 1052 -34.12 27.13 -19.37
C LYS A 1052 -35.24 27.81 -18.56
N SER A 1053 -35.50 29.08 -18.87
CA SER A 1053 -36.62 29.84 -18.31
C SER A 1053 -37.90 29.52 -19.08
N MET A 1054 -38.93 29.07 -18.36
CA MET A 1054 -40.20 28.63 -18.94
C MET A 1054 -41.24 29.75 -18.80
N LYS A 1055 -41.99 30.00 -19.88
CA LYS A 1055 -43.03 31.02 -19.95
C LYS A 1055 -44.19 30.53 -20.82
N GLY A 1056 -45.41 30.68 -20.32
CA GLY A 1056 -46.63 30.35 -21.07
C GLY A 1056 -47.45 29.22 -20.44
N ASN A 1057 -48.36 28.66 -21.23
CA ASN A 1057 -49.30 27.62 -20.81
C ASN A 1057 -48.71 26.24 -21.06
N TYR A 1058 -48.53 25.45 -20.00
CA TYR A 1058 -48.04 24.09 -20.08
C TYR A 1058 -49.14 23.09 -19.73
N ARG A 1059 -49.50 22.26 -20.70
CA ARG A 1059 -50.43 21.15 -20.58
C ARG A 1059 -49.77 20.00 -19.82
N ILE A 1060 -50.46 19.48 -18.80
CA ILE A 1060 -50.00 18.31 -18.05
C ILE A 1060 -50.44 17.04 -18.78
N CYS A 1061 -49.51 16.09 -18.95
CA CYS A 1061 -49.77 14.80 -19.57
C CYS A 1061 -49.17 13.66 -18.73
N LEU A 1062 -49.87 12.54 -18.64
CA LEU A 1062 -49.34 11.31 -18.07
C LEU A 1062 -48.66 10.49 -19.16
N VAL A 1063 -47.45 10.00 -18.87
CA VAL A 1063 -46.70 9.10 -19.76
C VAL A 1063 -46.30 7.88 -18.96
N ASN A 1064 -46.86 6.71 -19.30
CA ASN A 1064 -46.47 5.45 -18.65
C ASN A 1064 -45.61 4.62 -19.59
N THR A 1065 -44.48 4.15 -19.10
CA THR A 1065 -43.50 3.35 -19.85
C THR A 1065 -43.39 1.94 -19.27
N VAL A 1066 -43.61 0.93 -20.10
CA VAL A 1066 -43.68 -0.48 -19.68
C VAL A 1066 -42.99 -1.36 -20.74
N LYS A 1067 -41.91 -2.05 -20.36
CA LYS A 1067 -41.23 -3.08 -21.21
C LYS A 1067 -40.93 -2.64 -22.65
N GLY A 1068 -40.44 -1.41 -22.83
CA GLY A 1068 -40.12 -0.85 -24.16
C GLY A 1068 -41.29 -0.16 -24.87
N TYR A 1069 -42.50 -0.24 -24.31
CA TYR A 1069 -43.67 0.49 -24.79
C TYR A 1069 -43.96 1.73 -23.95
N PHE A 1070 -44.75 2.65 -24.49
CA PHE A 1070 -45.34 3.75 -23.73
C PHE A 1070 -46.78 4.05 -24.17
N GLY A 1071 -47.54 4.63 -23.25
CA GLY A 1071 -48.82 5.28 -23.53
C GLY A 1071 -48.88 6.68 -22.96
N ILE A 1072 -49.71 7.51 -23.58
CA ILE A 1072 -49.83 8.95 -23.29
C ILE A 1072 -51.29 9.27 -22.94
N ARG A 1073 -51.48 10.16 -21.98
CA ARG A 1073 -52.77 10.79 -21.71
C ARG A 1073 -52.63 12.29 -21.40
N PRO A 1074 -53.02 13.20 -22.30
CA PRO A 1074 -53.16 14.61 -21.97
C PRO A 1074 -54.30 14.81 -20.95
N LEU A 1075 -54.09 15.66 -19.95
CA LEU A 1075 -55.07 15.99 -18.92
C LEU A 1075 -55.72 17.35 -19.21
N ASP A 1076 -56.90 17.59 -18.64
CA ASP A 1076 -57.55 18.91 -18.67
C ASP A 1076 -56.86 19.93 -17.75
N ILE A 1077 -55.63 19.67 -17.28
CA ILE A 1077 -54.88 20.52 -16.36
C ILE A 1077 -53.82 21.31 -17.13
N VAL A 1078 -53.83 22.64 -16.96
CA VAL A 1078 -52.84 23.58 -17.51
C VAL A 1078 -52.16 24.31 -16.36
N VAL A 1079 -50.84 24.39 -16.39
CA VAL A 1079 -50.04 25.19 -15.47
C VAL A 1079 -49.51 26.40 -16.23
N VAL A 1080 -49.82 27.60 -15.73
CA VAL A 1080 -49.33 28.86 -16.31
C VAL A 1080 -48.03 29.26 -15.61
N LEU A 1081 -46.97 29.37 -16.39
CA LEU A 1081 -45.63 29.67 -15.89
C LEU A 1081 -45.12 31.03 -16.35
N GLU A 1082 -44.41 31.72 -15.46
CA GLU A 1082 -43.57 32.87 -15.80
C GLU A 1082 -42.23 32.78 -15.05
N ASN A 1083 -41.13 32.69 -15.78
CA ASN A 1083 -39.78 32.56 -15.23
C ASN A 1083 -39.64 31.41 -14.21
N ASN A 1084 -40.14 30.23 -14.57
CA ASN A 1084 -40.17 29.03 -13.72
C ASN A 1084 -40.99 29.17 -12.43
N ARG A 1085 -41.88 30.17 -12.35
CA ARG A 1085 -42.84 30.36 -11.24
C ARG A 1085 -44.24 30.03 -11.69
N VAL A 1086 -44.98 29.34 -10.81
CA VAL A 1086 -46.39 29.00 -11.04
C VAL A 1086 -47.23 30.24 -10.78
N GLN A 1087 -47.98 30.67 -11.80
CA GLN A 1087 -48.92 31.80 -11.71
C GLN A 1087 -50.32 31.31 -11.37
N SER A 1088 -50.78 30.27 -12.08
CA SER A 1088 -52.06 29.60 -11.86
C SER A 1088 -52.00 28.14 -12.30
N VAL A 1089 -52.92 27.34 -11.76
CA VAL A 1089 -53.23 25.99 -12.20
C VAL A 1089 -54.70 25.99 -12.59
N GLU A 1090 -54.99 25.70 -13.85
CA GLU A 1090 -56.31 25.90 -14.48
C GLU A 1090 -56.84 24.59 -15.08
N ASN A 1091 -58.15 24.45 -15.11
CA ASN A 1091 -58.83 23.32 -15.76
C ASN A 1091 -59.38 23.77 -17.11
N HIS A 1092 -58.83 23.26 -18.20
CA HIS A 1092 -59.18 23.57 -19.60
C HIS A 1092 -59.34 22.29 -20.42
N ASP A 1093 -60.48 22.11 -21.11
CA ASP A 1093 -60.70 20.96 -22.00
C ASP A 1093 -59.62 20.85 -23.10
N VAL A 1094 -59.21 19.61 -23.43
CA VAL A 1094 -58.26 19.36 -24.52
C VAL A 1094 -58.94 19.50 -25.89
N SER A 1095 -58.65 20.59 -26.61
CA SER A 1095 -59.09 20.75 -28.00
C SER A 1095 -58.34 19.81 -28.96
N GLN A 1096 -58.94 19.49 -30.12
CA GLN A 1096 -58.34 18.59 -31.10
C GLN A 1096 -56.95 19.06 -31.58
N GLY A 1097 -56.77 20.35 -31.86
CA GLY A 1097 -55.48 20.89 -32.30
C GLY A 1097 -54.39 20.81 -31.22
N VAL A 1098 -54.76 20.99 -29.94
CA VAL A 1098 -53.83 20.83 -28.81
C VAL A 1098 -53.48 19.35 -28.62
N ALA A 1099 -54.44 18.43 -28.75
CA ALA A 1099 -54.19 17.00 -28.67
C ALA A 1099 -53.18 16.53 -29.74
N GLU A 1100 -53.38 16.94 -31.00
CA GLU A 1100 -52.49 16.59 -32.12
C GLU A 1100 -51.06 17.14 -31.91
N HIS A 1101 -50.93 18.39 -31.43
CA HIS A 1101 -49.63 19.01 -31.10
C HIS A 1101 -48.92 18.27 -29.95
N VAL A 1102 -49.63 18.02 -28.85
CA VAL A 1102 -49.08 17.33 -27.68
C VAL A 1102 -48.63 15.92 -28.04
N GLU A 1103 -49.43 15.19 -28.81
CA GLU A 1103 -49.09 13.85 -29.26
C GLU A 1103 -47.87 13.84 -30.18
N ALA A 1104 -47.79 14.78 -31.14
CA ALA A 1104 -46.64 14.92 -32.03
C ALA A 1104 -45.34 15.19 -31.25
N MET A 1105 -45.37 16.13 -30.31
CA MET A 1105 -44.21 16.48 -29.46
C MET A 1105 -43.73 15.29 -28.61
N LEU A 1106 -44.67 14.59 -27.98
CA LEU A 1106 -44.33 13.42 -27.16
C LEU A 1106 -43.80 12.25 -28.00
N ARG A 1107 -44.38 12.00 -29.17
CA ARG A 1107 -43.90 10.97 -30.11
C ARG A 1107 -42.48 11.30 -30.57
N GLN A 1108 -42.22 12.55 -30.96
CA GLN A 1108 -40.88 12.99 -31.36
C GLN A 1108 -39.87 12.76 -30.23
N SER A 1109 -40.23 13.12 -28.99
CA SER A 1109 -39.33 12.97 -27.84
C SER A 1109 -39.07 11.52 -27.40
N LEU A 1110 -39.97 10.57 -27.69
CA LEU A 1110 -39.92 9.20 -27.15
C LEU A 1110 -39.59 8.12 -28.19
N VAL A 1111 -39.87 8.37 -29.48
CA VAL A 1111 -39.71 7.38 -30.57
C VAL A 1111 -38.46 7.64 -31.41
N GLU A 1112 -38.05 8.89 -31.61
CA GLU A 1112 -36.94 9.19 -32.51
C GLU A 1112 -35.59 8.72 -31.96
N LYS A 1113 -34.95 7.82 -32.72
CA LYS A 1113 -33.52 7.57 -32.60
C LYS A 1113 -32.82 8.82 -33.15
N HIS A 1114 -32.54 9.80 -32.31
CA HIS A 1114 -31.59 10.83 -32.71
C HIS A 1114 -30.31 10.10 -33.10
N ALA A 1115 -29.94 10.22 -34.38
CA ALA A 1115 -28.72 9.62 -34.90
C ALA A 1115 -27.59 9.97 -33.92
N GLU A 1116 -26.98 8.93 -33.35
CA GLU A 1116 -25.67 9.03 -32.74
C GLU A 1116 -24.76 9.63 -33.81
N LEU A 1117 -24.51 10.94 -33.71
CA LEU A 1117 -23.39 11.57 -34.39
C LEU A 1117 -22.15 10.99 -33.72
N ALA A 1118 -21.72 9.84 -34.22
CA ALA A 1118 -20.34 9.40 -34.15
C ALA A 1118 -19.49 10.52 -34.76
N GLY A 1119 -18.88 11.31 -33.89
CA GLY A 1119 -17.88 12.33 -34.17
C GLY A 1119 -16.93 12.39 -33.01
#